data_AF-A0A0D6LTS7-F1
#
_entry.id   AF-A0A0D6LTS7-F1
#
_cell.length_a   1.000
_cell.length_b   1.000
_cell.length_c   1.000
_cell.angle_alpha   90.00
_cell.angle_beta   90.00
_cell.angle_gamma   90.00
#
_symmetry.space_group_name_H-M   'P 1'
#
loop_
_entity.id
_entity.type
_entity.pdbx_description
1 polymer ?
#
loop_
_entity_poly.entity_id
_entity_poly.type
_entity_poly.pdbx_seq_one_letter_code
_entity_poly.pdbx_strand_id
1 'polypeptide(L)'
;MGEKFHIPLYAPDVIDKMRSIQNYVRKLEDQISIEKLEANPRLSAFLKSVSDRGKQHSVVPKPTMIVMAKEGSFPWIQNLACSVAGYDMLTRISVITVDHETTISLGLEFPMMPVCELSFDEFTEMVPPNYEKAVRHQLFDIFRLRVAAMAAKKEMDVLIAAPNQAAHLMTRKYTATDSALTYACDVPQRSMCRRLSPERMSGAGWFRGKREVAPDIVHLPVKTKISVLSNAGLWLLTDGRICSASLRENLMFPFFMAEEYKPPEEPYEMFLLSAYYYRKSKSLGDNSIALVLTGDFASVKALEKLQLVAWNNDTNVVANAEIQRITPHNVCRWISMFVTAPLLPDPNKLALSVGNKLVAIPFREPVAKRHEVVTCIAPLFGNEQWQQALFAAHVYKKFGTHMHLYVRSMVSPVFELLKIYESEGYLTIQPWLRISLLTISELDFNPNVNVEFRNQAAAQTDCLLQYKESASYIAFVDLDDVLIPRLAGSYLEEFAHLFHSMPNVAYIHYTKENTKLVAAKRPSDFSLKEMLTSIQFERVSETGKLVADPRHVNSTWIHFPVSIPEGMERYIVPNNVNAITHLKHMKLVTTTTKTLNGSPPAFKPNTYDFLSQGPLLSAKNINEIQKDFERMTSKPEVTRIFPKLPTNFIYLKAIAQCFEDTYYKYHYSGRTDEIKCPGPDRCVVSFRKTFKLFQRKYR
;
A
#
# COMPACT_ATOMS: atom_id res chain seq x y z
N MET A 1 22.40 8.50 -27.37
CA MET A 1 21.83 9.86 -27.25
C MET A 1 20.31 9.73 -27.24
N GLY A 2 19.55 10.33 -26.33
CA GLY A 2 19.96 11.13 -25.16
C GLY A 2 19.11 10.78 -23.93
N GLU A 3 19.68 11.03 -22.75
CA GLU A 3 19.01 10.83 -21.46
C GLU A 3 17.92 11.89 -21.25
N LYS A 4 16.79 11.52 -20.65
CA LYS A 4 15.83 12.50 -20.11
C LYS A 4 15.90 12.49 -18.59
N PHE A 5 16.43 13.59 -18.05
CA PHE A 5 16.57 13.84 -16.63
C PHE A 5 15.22 13.94 -15.90
N HIS A 6 15.23 13.65 -14.60
CA HIS A 6 14.10 13.91 -13.72
C HIS A 6 13.82 15.41 -13.57
N ILE A 7 12.59 15.84 -13.84
CA ILE A 7 12.10 17.18 -13.52
C ILE A 7 11.67 17.18 -12.04
N PRO A 8 12.02 18.21 -11.23
CA PRO A 8 11.56 18.29 -9.84
C PRO A 8 10.04 18.51 -9.75
N LEU A 9 9.39 17.86 -8.77
CA LEU A 9 7.93 17.80 -8.59
C LEU A 9 7.28 19.08 -8.03
N TYR A 10 8.02 20.17 -7.90
CA TYR A 10 7.51 21.44 -7.36
C TYR A 10 7.86 22.56 -8.33
N ALA A 11 6.94 23.53 -8.45
CA ALA A 11 7.19 24.74 -9.22
C ALA A 11 8.37 25.54 -8.61
N PRO A 12 9.17 26.28 -9.41
CA PRO A 12 10.39 26.91 -8.95
C PRO A 12 10.21 27.86 -7.75
N ASP A 13 9.10 28.59 -7.72
CA ASP A 13 8.68 29.47 -6.63
C ASP A 13 8.46 28.73 -5.30
N VAL A 14 7.91 27.52 -5.36
CA VAL A 14 7.75 26.63 -4.18
C VAL A 14 9.11 26.15 -3.68
N ILE A 15 10.03 25.81 -4.59
CA ILE A 15 11.41 25.40 -4.24
C ILE A 15 12.15 26.55 -3.56
N ASP A 16 12.04 27.77 -4.08
CA ASP A 16 12.71 28.94 -3.51
C ASP A 16 12.07 29.39 -2.19
N LYS A 17 10.74 29.26 -2.04
CA LYS A 17 10.05 29.42 -0.75
C LYS A 17 10.50 28.40 0.29
N MET A 18 10.66 27.13 -0.08
CA MET A 18 11.18 26.09 0.81
C MET A 18 12.64 26.37 1.22
N ARG A 19 13.49 26.78 0.27
CA ARG A 19 14.87 27.20 0.56
C ARG A 19 14.93 28.41 1.48
N SER A 20 14.06 29.40 1.28
CA SER A 20 13.97 30.59 2.13
C SER A 20 13.66 30.22 3.59
N ILE A 21 12.64 29.38 3.81
CA ILE A 21 12.28 28.89 5.16
C ILE A 21 13.44 28.09 5.78
N GLN A 22 14.06 27.17 5.03
CA GLN A 22 15.18 26.37 5.54
C GLN A 22 16.41 27.21 5.89
N ASN A 23 16.75 28.20 5.07
CA ASN A 23 17.85 29.13 5.34
C ASN A 23 17.56 30.01 6.57
N TYR A 24 16.30 30.41 6.78
CA TYR A 24 15.90 31.19 7.95
C TYR A 24 15.95 30.36 9.24
N VAL A 25 15.40 29.14 9.22
CA VAL A 25 15.49 28.20 10.36
C VAL A 25 16.95 27.88 10.71
N ARG A 26 17.81 27.64 9.72
CA ARG A 26 19.26 27.41 9.96
C ARG A 26 19.96 28.61 10.61
N LYS A 27 19.58 29.85 10.28
CA LYS A 27 20.11 31.05 10.98
C LYS A 27 19.68 31.13 12.45
N LEU A 28 18.46 30.67 12.76
CA LEU A 28 17.92 30.66 14.12
C LEU A 28 18.36 29.44 14.94
N GLU A 29 18.77 28.34 14.30
CA GLU A 29 19.35 27.17 14.97
C GLU A 29 20.57 27.52 15.83
N ASP A 30 21.39 28.50 15.42
CA ASP A 30 22.53 28.99 16.21
C ASP A 30 22.11 29.94 17.36
N GLN A 31 20.90 30.50 17.31
CA GLN A 31 20.37 31.37 18.38
C GLN A 31 19.73 30.58 19.53
N ILE A 32 19.21 29.38 19.24
CA ILE A 32 18.56 28.47 20.21
C ILE A 32 19.54 27.41 20.74
N SER A 33 20.87 27.61 20.65
CA SER A 33 21.87 26.58 21.02
C SER A 33 21.73 26.16 22.49
N ILE A 34 22.20 24.95 22.85
CA ILE A 34 22.06 24.44 24.22
C ILE A 34 22.82 25.31 25.23
N GLU A 35 23.94 25.91 24.82
CA GLU A 35 24.71 26.85 25.63
C GLU A 35 23.90 28.12 25.93
N LYS A 36 23.16 28.64 24.93
CA LYS A 36 22.27 29.81 25.08
C LYS A 36 21.02 29.48 25.91
N LEU A 37 20.47 28.28 25.76
CA LEU A 37 19.36 27.79 26.58
C LEU A 37 19.79 27.52 28.04
N GLU A 38 20.99 26.98 28.27
CA GLU A 38 21.57 26.81 29.62
C GLU A 38 21.88 28.16 30.29
N ALA A 39 22.18 29.20 29.51
CA ALA A 39 22.38 30.56 29.96
C ALA A 39 21.07 31.32 30.27
N ASN A 40 19.90 30.88 29.79
CA ASN A 40 18.63 31.51 30.14
C ASN A 40 18.32 31.27 31.64
N PRO A 41 18.21 32.32 32.47
CA PRO A 41 18.09 32.16 33.92
C PRO A 41 16.75 31.53 34.34
N ARG A 42 15.66 31.74 33.58
CA ARG A 42 14.34 31.14 33.86
C ARG A 42 14.37 29.64 33.64
N LEU A 43 14.79 29.19 32.45
CA LEU A 43 14.89 27.76 32.11
C LEU A 43 15.89 27.03 33.03
N SER A 44 17.03 27.65 33.31
CA SER A 44 18.07 27.05 34.17
C SER A 44 17.59 26.88 35.62
N ALA A 45 16.93 27.91 36.18
CA ALA A 45 16.32 27.83 37.51
C ALA A 45 15.16 26.84 37.57
N PHE A 46 14.31 26.79 36.54
CA PHE A 46 13.22 25.82 36.42
C PHE A 46 13.75 24.38 36.40
N LEU A 47 14.65 24.04 35.48
CA LEU A 47 15.22 22.68 35.40
C LEU A 47 15.94 22.27 36.69
N LYS A 48 16.60 23.21 37.38
CA LYS A 48 17.18 22.97 38.70
C LYS A 48 16.07 22.64 39.73
N SER A 49 15.03 23.47 39.82
CA SER A 49 13.88 23.24 40.72
C SER A 49 13.15 21.92 40.45
N VAL A 50 13.06 21.50 39.19
CA VAL A 50 12.45 20.21 38.80
C VAL A 50 13.37 19.04 39.18
N SER A 51 14.69 19.13 38.94
CA SER A 51 15.70 18.16 39.41
C SER A 51 15.67 17.98 40.93
N ASP A 52 15.70 19.09 41.67
CA ASP A 52 15.83 19.07 43.13
C ASP A 52 14.55 18.51 43.77
N ARG A 53 13.39 18.78 43.16
CA ARG A 53 12.13 18.10 43.51
C ARG A 53 12.13 16.61 43.18
N GLY A 54 12.74 16.16 42.08
CA GLY A 54 12.86 14.72 41.79
C GLY A 54 13.70 13.95 42.83
N LYS A 55 14.63 14.65 43.50
CA LYS A 55 15.57 14.09 44.50
C LYS A 55 15.07 14.12 45.95
N GLN A 56 14.03 14.90 46.26
CA GLN A 56 13.52 15.02 47.64
C GLN A 56 12.50 13.92 48.03
N HIS A 57 12.75 13.31 49.20
CA HIS A 57 11.78 12.57 50.04
C HIS A 57 11.39 11.13 49.62
N SER A 58 12.28 10.34 49.02
CA SER A 58 12.15 8.88 49.05
C SER A 58 13.46 8.13 48.81
N VAL A 59 13.59 6.94 49.42
CA VAL A 59 14.68 5.96 49.20
C VAL A 59 14.73 5.47 47.74
N VAL A 60 13.68 5.75 46.96
CA VAL A 60 13.58 5.49 45.53
C VAL A 60 13.24 6.80 44.82
N PRO A 61 13.96 7.21 43.76
CA PRO A 61 13.66 8.43 43.02
C PRO A 61 12.24 8.41 42.42
N LYS A 62 11.53 9.54 42.45
CA LYS A 62 10.20 9.67 41.84
C LYS A 62 10.33 10.14 40.39
N PRO A 63 9.66 9.49 39.42
CA PRO A 63 9.72 9.90 38.03
C PRO A 63 9.17 11.32 37.87
N THR A 64 9.80 12.10 37.02
CA THR A 64 9.40 13.48 36.74
C THR A 64 9.07 13.60 35.25
N MET A 65 8.16 14.51 34.91
CA MET A 65 7.64 14.67 33.56
C MET A 65 7.75 16.15 33.16
N ILE A 66 8.31 16.46 31.99
CA ILE A 66 8.45 17.83 31.50
C ILE A 66 7.73 17.94 30.16
N VAL A 67 6.45 18.31 30.23
CA VAL A 67 5.63 18.54 29.04
C VAL A 67 6.11 19.80 28.32
N MET A 68 6.16 19.80 26.99
CA MET A 68 6.37 21.01 26.21
C MET A 68 5.09 21.39 25.48
N ALA A 69 4.61 22.58 25.81
CA ALA A 69 3.31 23.11 25.44
C ALA A 69 3.47 24.32 24.52
N LYS A 70 2.50 24.46 23.62
CA LYS A 70 2.29 25.60 22.72
C LYS A 70 0.80 25.95 22.70
N GLU A 71 0.44 27.01 21.97
CA GLU A 71 -0.95 27.41 21.70
C GLU A 71 -1.87 26.19 21.41
N GLY A 72 -3.00 26.12 22.12
CA GLY A 72 -3.97 25.03 22.03
C GLY A 72 -3.62 23.75 22.82
N SER A 73 -2.51 23.71 23.59
CA SER A 73 -2.15 22.52 24.38
C SER A 73 -2.98 22.31 25.64
N PHE A 74 -3.57 23.37 26.19
CA PHE A 74 -4.18 23.37 27.52
C PHE A 74 -5.19 22.22 27.77
N PRO A 75 -6.19 21.94 26.90
CA PRO A 75 -7.16 20.87 27.17
C PRO A 75 -6.54 19.47 27.24
N TRP A 76 -5.48 19.22 26.46
CA TRP A 76 -4.76 17.95 26.49
C TRP A 76 -3.92 17.81 27.77
N ILE A 77 -3.30 18.88 28.25
CA ILE A 77 -2.54 18.89 29.51
C ILE A 77 -3.48 18.71 30.71
N GLN A 78 -4.67 19.32 30.68
CA GLN A 78 -5.70 19.14 31.71
C GLN A 78 -6.10 17.65 31.81
N ASN A 79 -6.40 17.00 30.68
CA ASN A 79 -6.71 15.57 30.64
C ASN A 79 -5.55 14.69 31.14
N LEU A 80 -4.30 15.02 30.78
CA LEU A 80 -3.10 14.32 31.25
C LEU A 80 -2.93 14.46 32.78
N ALA A 81 -3.06 15.68 33.31
CA ALA A 81 -2.94 15.96 34.74
C ALA A 81 -4.01 15.23 35.56
N CYS A 82 -5.28 15.24 35.11
CA CYS A 82 -6.35 14.47 35.74
C CYS A 82 -6.10 12.96 35.68
N SER A 83 -5.58 12.45 34.56
CA SER A 83 -5.25 11.03 34.39
C SER A 83 -4.09 10.58 35.30
N VAL A 84 -3.08 11.42 35.52
CA VAL A 84 -1.97 11.11 36.45
C VAL A 84 -2.42 11.22 37.92
N ALA A 85 -3.25 12.21 38.25
CA ALA A 85 -3.78 12.40 39.61
C ALA A 85 -4.72 11.27 40.07
N GLY A 86 -5.46 10.65 39.13
CA GLY A 86 -6.45 9.61 39.44
C GLY A 86 -5.91 8.26 39.93
N TYR A 87 -4.60 8.02 39.80
CA TYR A 87 -3.98 6.69 40.00
C TYR A 87 -2.97 6.61 41.17
N ASP A 88 -2.90 7.64 42.03
CA ASP A 88 -1.93 7.75 43.14
C ASP A 88 -0.46 7.51 42.70
N MET A 89 -0.17 7.85 41.43
CA MET A 89 1.15 7.72 40.85
C MET A 89 2.01 8.90 41.26
N LEU A 90 3.15 8.61 41.88
CA LEU A 90 4.09 9.56 42.46
C LEU A 90 4.84 10.44 41.43
N THR A 91 4.34 10.52 40.20
CA THR A 91 4.92 11.22 39.05
C THR A 91 4.70 12.72 39.15
N ARG A 92 5.77 13.52 39.14
CA ARG A 92 5.67 14.99 39.21
C ARG A 92 5.62 15.59 37.81
N ILE A 93 4.50 16.19 37.43
CA ILE A 93 4.37 16.93 36.17
C ILE A 93 4.94 18.34 36.33
N SER A 94 5.72 18.77 35.34
CA SER A 94 6.18 20.14 35.12
C SER A 94 5.94 20.49 33.66
N VAL A 95 5.68 21.75 33.35
CA VAL A 95 5.37 22.19 31.97
C VAL A 95 6.28 23.32 31.54
N ILE A 96 6.72 23.30 30.30
CA ILE A 96 7.35 24.43 29.62
C ILE A 96 6.40 24.89 28.52
N THR A 97 5.98 26.15 28.53
CA THR A 97 5.11 26.78 27.53
C THR A 97 5.94 27.66 26.60
N VAL A 98 5.54 27.78 25.33
CA VAL A 98 6.15 28.72 24.36
C VAL A 98 5.23 29.90 24.00
N ASP A 99 4.08 29.97 24.65
CA ASP A 99 3.03 30.98 24.49
C ASP A 99 2.44 31.37 25.86
N HIS A 100 2.06 32.64 26.00
CA HIS A 100 1.63 33.22 27.26
C HIS A 100 0.24 32.74 27.71
N GLU A 101 -0.68 32.52 26.74
CA GLU A 101 -2.04 32.11 27.01
C GLU A 101 -2.08 30.74 27.71
N THR A 102 -1.36 29.74 27.17
CA THR A 102 -1.26 28.42 27.79
C THR A 102 -0.57 28.50 29.18
N THR A 103 0.39 29.41 29.39
CA THR A 103 0.98 29.62 30.73
C THR A 103 -0.08 30.04 31.75
N ILE A 104 -0.90 31.04 31.41
CA ILE A 104 -1.94 31.56 32.30
C ILE A 104 -2.99 30.48 32.59
N SER A 105 -3.49 29.78 31.56
CA SER A 105 -4.49 28.73 31.75
C SER A 105 -3.99 27.62 32.69
N LEU A 106 -2.74 27.19 32.54
CA LEU A 106 -2.14 26.18 33.42
C LEU A 106 -1.90 26.70 34.84
N GLY A 107 -1.49 27.97 35.01
CA GLY A 107 -1.27 28.58 36.32
C GLY A 107 -2.56 28.79 37.13
N LEU A 108 -3.68 29.06 36.45
CA LEU A 108 -5.00 29.20 37.07
C LEU A 108 -5.60 27.85 37.48
N GLU A 109 -5.55 26.85 36.58
CA GLU A 109 -6.14 25.52 36.82
C GLU A 109 -5.29 24.65 37.76
N PHE A 110 -3.96 24.78 37.69
CA PHE A 110 -3.01 23.95 38.44
C PHE A 110 -1.97 24.80 39.17
N PRO A 111 -2.34 25.61 40.18
CA PRO A 111 -1.43 26.55 40.84
C PRO A 111 -0.22 25.91 41.56
N MET A 112 -0.27 24.60 41.82
CA MET A 112 0.85 23.82 42.38
C MET A 112 1.74 23.15 41.33
N MET A 113 1.36 23.19 40.05
CA MET A 113 2.14 22.64 38.94
C MET A 113 3.19 23.67 38.51
N PRO A 114 4.48 23.32 38.50
CA PRO A 114 5.51 24.23 38.00
C PRO A 114 5.40 24.40 36.48
N VAL A 115 5.20 25.64 36.06
CA VAL A 115 5.22 26.06 34.65
C VAL A 115 6.39 27.01 34.41
N CYS A 116 7.06 26.92 33.27
CA CYS A 116 8.05 27.90 32.79
C CYS A 116 7.68 28.35 31.38
N GLU A 117 7.39 29.62 31.22
CA GLU A 117 7.20 30.23 29.90
C GLU A 117 8.56 30.56 29.28
N LEU A 118 8.71 30.24 27.99
CA LEU A 118 9.86 30.54 27.15
C LEU A 118 9.38 30.97 25.77
N SER A 119 9.09 32.25 25.60
CA SER A 119 8.71 32.80 24.29
C SER A 119 9.85 32.64 23.29
N PHE A 120 9.53 32.23 22.06
CA PHE A 120 10.50 32.22 20.96
C PHE A 120 11.13 33.60 20.71
N ASP A 121 10.38 34.66 21.00
CA ASP A 121 10.80 36.04 20.79
C ASP A 121 11.90 36.46 21.80
N GLU A 122 12.15 35.69 22.87
CA GLU A 122 13.34 35.84 23.73
C GLU A 122 14.64 35.39 23.03
N PHE A 123 14.55 34.60 21.97
CA PHE A 123 15.69 33.92 21.34
C PHE A 123 15.86 34.18 19.83
N THR A 124 14.91 34.88 19.19
CA THR A 124 14.91 35.06 17.72
C THR A 124 14.54 36.49 17.31
N GLU A 125 15.17 37.00 16.25
CA GLU A 125 14.71 38.23 15.58
C GLU A 125 13.29 38.06 14.99
N MET A 126 12.59 39.18 14.74
CA MET A 126 11.22 39.17 14.19
C MET A 126 11.11 38.28 12.95
N VAL A 127 10.32 37.21 13.08
CA VAL A 127 10.09 36.26 12.00
C VAL A 127 9.20 36.91 10.93
N PRO A 128 9.56 36.87 9.63
CA PRO A 128 8.72 37.41 8.58
C PRO A 128 7.30 36.80 8.61
N PRO A 129 6.22 37.61 8.65
CA PRO A 129 4.83 37.12 8.81
C PRO A 129 4.47 36.02 7.80
N ASN A 130 4.97 36.18 6.56
CA ASN A 130 4.79 35.29 5.42
C ASN A 130 5.20 33.83 5.70
N TYR A 131 6.09 33.60 6.67
CA TYR A 131 6.67 32.30 7.04
C TYR A 131 6.53 31.96 8.52
N GLU A 132 5.98 32.85 9.34
CA GLU A 132 6.02 32.81 10.80
C GLU A 132 5.58 31.47 11.38
N LYS A 133 4.36 31.05 11.05
CA LYS A 133 3.79 29.76 11.51
C LYS A 133 4.68 28.56 11.13
N ALA A 134 5.46 28.64 10.03
CA ALA A 134 6.31 27.54 9.55
C ALA A 134 7.62 27.45 10.33
N VAL A 135 8.25 28.61 10.49
CA VAL A 135 9.45 28.78 11.29
C VAL A 135 9.16 28.41 12.75
N ARG A 136 8.16 29.02 13.40
CA ARG A 136 7.78 28.73 14.80
C ARG A 136 7.52 27.23 15.05
N HIS A 137 6.92 26.50 14.09
CA HIS A 137 6.71 25.05 14.23
C HIS A 137 8.01 24.25 14.19
N GLN A 138 8.95 24.55 13.28
CA GLN A 138 10.25 23.87 13.23
C GLN A 138 11.13 24.25 14.42
N LEU A 139 11.09 25.51 14.86
CA LEU A 139 11.78 25.95 16.07
C LEU A 139 11.26 25.23 17.32
N PHE A 140 9.95 24.98 17.45
CA PHE A 140 9.39 24.20 18.56
C PHE A 140 9.98 22.79 18.64
N ASP A 141 10.12 22.08 17.52
CA ASP A 141 10.75 20.75 17.50
C ASP A 141 12.23 20.80 17.87
N ILE A 142 12.97 21.82 17.41
CA ILE A 142 14.38 22.04 17.78
C ILE A 142 14.50 22.34 19.29
N PHE A 143 13.63 23.19 19.82
CA PHE A 143 13.57 23.55 21.25
C PHE A 143 13.29 22.32 22.12
N ARG A 144 12.30 21.50 21.72
CA ARG A 144 11.94 20.22 22.35
C ARG A 144 13.13 19.28 22.48
N LEU A 145 13.86 19.07 21.39
CA LEU A 145 15.02 18.15 21.39
C LEU A 145 16.17 18.69 22.26
N ARG A 146 16.40 20.00 22.27
CA ARG A 146 17.46 20.63 23.05
C ARG A 146 17.16 20.66 24.56
N VAL A 147 15.91 20.94 24.95
CA VAL A 147 15.45 20.83 26.34
C VAL A 147 15.53 19.37 26.84
N ALA A 148 15.19 18.38 26.01
CA ALA A 148 15.39 16.97 26.35
C ALA A 148 16.85 16.64 26.67
N ALA A 149 17.80 17.11 25.84
CA ALA A 149 19.23 16.91 26.07
C ALA A 149 19.71 17.59 27.36
N MET A 150 19.26 18.82 27.65
CA MET A 150 19.59 19.55 28.88
C MET A 150 19.09 18.83 30.14
N ALA A 151 17.89 18.26 30.10
CA ALA A 151 17.33 17.55 31.25
C ALA A 151 17.96 16.15 31.43
N ALA A 152 18.26 15.44 30.34
CA ALA A 152 19.02 14.19 30.37
C ALA A 152 20.44 14.40 30.96
N LYS A 153 21.10 15.52 30.64
CA LYS A 153 22.40 15.93 31.21
C LYS A 153 22.35 16.16 32.73
N LYS A 154 21.17 16.36 33.31
CA LYS A 154 20.92 16.48 34.77
C LYS A 154 20.46 15.18 35.43
N GLU A 155 20.56 14.04 34.73
CA GLU A 155 20.13 12.70 35.17
C GLU A 155 18.64 12.61 35.51
N MET A 156 17.80 13.38 34.81
CA MET A 156 16.36 13.38 34.99
C MET A 156 15.72 12.38 34.01
N ASP A 157 14.87 11.49 34.53
CA ASP A 157 13.85 10.85 33.70
C ASP A 157 12.89 11.95 33.22
N VAL A 158 12.69 12.07 31.91
CA VAL A 158 11.90 13.14 31.30
C VAL A 158 11.07 12.61 30.14
N LEU A 159 9.75 12.76 30.26
CA LEU A 159 8.82 12.62 29.16
C LEU A 159 8.49 14.00 28.58
N ILE A 160 8.79 14.22 27.29
CA ILE A 160 8.33 15.40 26.54
C ILE A 160 7.32 15.00 25.48
N ALA A 161 6.13 15.58 25.56
CA ALA A 161 5.02 15.39 24.64
C ALA A 161 4.41 16.75 24.27
N ALA A 162 3.74 16.81 23.11
CA ALA A 162 3.10 18.00 22.55
C ALA A 162 1.80 17.59 21.81
N PRO A 163 0.81 18.49 21.62
CA PRO A 163 -0.47 18.12 21.01
C PRO A 163 -0.33 17.75 19.53
N ASN A 164 -1.16 16.80 19.10
CA ASN A 164 -1.26 16.31 17.72
C ASN A 164 0.07 15.77 17.15
N GLN A 165 1.00 15.40 18.02
CA GLN A 165 2.18 14.59 17.73
C GLN A 165 2.20 13.42 18.72
N ALA A 166 2.70 12.24 18.32
CA ALA A 166 2.70 11.06 19.18
C ALA A 166 3.53 11.31 20.47
N ALA A 167 2.98 10.94 21.62
CA ALA A 167 3.71 11.01 22.90
C ALA A 167 4.71 9.84 22.97
N HIS A 168 6.01 10.15 23.11
CA HIS A 168 7.09 9.15 23.10
C HIS A 168 7.54 8.80 24.52
N LEU A 169 7.24 7.60 25.01
CA LEU A 169 7.59 7.19 26.38
C LEU A 169 8.99 6.59 26.51
N MET A 170 9.70 6.99 27.56
CA MET A 170 10.78 6.22 28.18
C MET A 170 10.61 6.20 29.70
N THR A 171 10.50 5.02 30.31
CA THR A 171 10.83 4.84 31.73
C THR A 171 11.60 3.53 31.91
N ARG A 172 12.43 3.43 32.96
CA ARG A 172 13.23 2.23 33.21
C ARG A 172 12.65 1.24 34.22
N LYS A 173 11.53 1.57 34.90
CA LYS A 173 11.09 0.79 36.07
C LYS A 173 9.62 0.87 36.50
N TYR A 174 8.71 1.56 35.81
CA TYR A 174 7.33 1.74 36.29
C TYR A 174 6.25 1.52 35.21
N THR A 175 5.56 0.38 35.33
CA THR A 175 4.34 0.00 34.58
C THR A 175 3.17 0.98 34.73
N ALA A 176 3.26 1.86 35.71
CA ALA A 176 2.28 2.88 36.04
C ALA A 176 2.25 3.99 34.96
N THR A 177 3.40 4.52 34.57
CA THR A 177 3.48 5.63 33.59
C THR A 177 3.06 5.21 32.18
N ASP A 178 3.30 3.96 31.78
CA ASP A 178 2.77 3.36 30.55
C ASP A 178 1.23 3.38 30.51
N SER A 179 0.60 3.11 31.66
CA SER A 179 -0.85 3.00 31.80
C SER A 179 -1.53 4.36 31.66
N ALA A 180 -0.95 5.41 32.23
CA ALA A 180 -1.46 6.78 32.14
C ALA A 180 -1.40 7.32 30.70
N LEU A 181 -0.33 7.02 29.94
CA LEU A 181 -0.23 7.45 28.53
C LEU A 181 -1.14 6.68 27.58
N THR A 182 -1.29 5.37 27.79
CA THR A 182 -2.20 4.55 26.97
C THR A 182 -3.64 5.10 27.07
N TYR A 183 -4.06 5.47 28.28
CA TYR A 183 -5.38 6.08 28.50
C TYR A 183 -5.51 7.50 27.92
N ALA A 184 -4.48 8.35 28.06
CA ALA A 184 -4.52 9.74 27.55
C ALA A 184 -4.59 9.84 26.02
N CYS A 185 -4.21 8.78 25.29
CA CYS A 185 -4.34 8.69 23.83
C CYS A 185 -5.72 8.17 23.37
N ASP A 186 -6.50 7.52 24.24
CA ASP A 186 -7.78 6.87 23.91
C ASP A 186 -9.02 7.75 24.17
N VAL A 187 -8.86 8.94 24.77
CA VAL A 187 -9.99 9.82 25.14
C VAL A 187 -10.29 10.84 24.01
N PRO A 188 -11.50 10.82 23.42
CA PRO A 188 -11.94 11.85 22.46
C PRO A 188 -12.02 13.24 23.13
N GLN A 189 -12.03 14.32 22.35
CA GLN A 189 -12.00 15.74 22.79
C GLN A 189 -13.14 16.22 23.73
N ARG A 190 -13.96 15.35 24.33
CA ARG A 190 -15.05 15.72 25.25
C ARG A 190 -14.59 15.69 26.72
N SER A 191 -14.67 16.85 27.35
CA SER A 191 -14.31 17.15 28.73
C SER A 191 -15.22 16.45 29.76
N MET A 192 -14.88 15.22 30.15
CA MET A 192 -15.39 14.59 31.39
C MET A 192 -14.37 13.65 32.03
N CYS A 193 -13.90 14.00 33.24
CA CYS A 193 -13.19 13.06 34.11
C CYS A 193 -14.14 11.96 34.61
N ARG A 194 -13.87 10.70 34.25
CA ARG A 194 -14.55 9.52 34.82
C ARG A 194 -13.56 8.66 35.61
N ARG A 195 -13.93 8.33 36.85
CA ARG A 195 -13.19 7.43 37.74
C ARG A 195 -13.53 5.97 37.39
N LEU A 196 -12.51 5.16 37.09
CA LEU A 196 -12.67 3.72 36.81
C LEU A 196 -12.40 2.87 38.05
N SER A 197 -12.98 1.67 38.13
CA SER A 197 -12.80 0.75 39.26
C SER A 197 -11.49 -0.05 39.18
N PRO A 198 -10.86 -0.43 40.31
CA PRO A 198 -9.54 -1.07 40.32
C PRO A 198 -9.43 -2.43 39.60
N GLU A 199 -10.55 -3.15 39.46
CA GLU A 199 -10.58 -4.56 39.07
C GLU A 199 -10.25 -4.80 37.59
N ARG A 200 -10.35 -3.78 36.73
CA ARG A 200 -10.08 -3.94 35.27
C ARG A 200 -8.59 -4.05 34.91
N MET A 201 -7.65 -3.82 35.83
CA MET A 201 -6.20 -3.82 35.53
C MET A 201 -5.37 -4.83 36.32
N SER A 202 -5.97 -5.66 37.19
CA SER A 202 -5.24 -6.69 37.97
C SER A 202 -4.86 -7.94 37.16
N GLY A 203 -5.29 -8.04 35.91
CA GLY A 203 -5.01 -9.18 35.03
C GLY A 203 -3.57 -9.22 34.50
N ALA A 204 -2.68 -9.91 35.21
CA ALA A 204 -1.27 -10.14 34.83
C ALA A 204 -1.05 -10.91 33.49
N GLY A 205 -2.10 -11.19 32.72
CA GLY A 205 -2.05 -11.86 31.42
C GLY A 205 -1.68 -10.98 30.23
N TRP A 206 -1.78 -9.65 30.33
CA TRP A 206 -1.61 -8.74 29.18
C TRP A 206 -0.16 -8.64 28.63
N PHE A 207 0.87 -8.97 29.42
CA PHE A 207 2.27 -8.63 29.10
C PHE A 207 3.16 -9.77 28.57
N ARG A 208 2.61 -10.93 28.20
CA ARG A 208 3.43 -12.05 27.64
C ARG A 208 3.63 -12.02 26.13
N GLY A 209 3.06 -11.04 25.42
CA GLY A 209 3.32 -10.84 23.98
C GLY A 209 4.52 -9.93 23.74
N LYS A 210 5.62 -10.46 23.18
CA LYS A 210 6.69 -9.62 22.60
C LYS A 210 6.12 -8.84 21.41
N ARG A 211 5.80 -7.56 21.58
CA ARG A 211 5.60 -6.64 20.45
C ARG A 211 6.96 -6.13 19.96
N GLU A 212 7.15 -6.14 18.65
CA GLU A 212 8.20 -5.32 18.03
C GLU A 212 7.77 -3.86 18.14
N VAL A 213 8.66 -3.01 18.66
CA VAL A 213 8.40 -1.58 18.82
C VAL A 213 8.80 -0.87 17.51
N ALA A 214 8.01 0.12 17.10
CA ALA A 214 8.21 0.82 15.83
C ALA A 214 9.60 1.51 15.76
N PRO A 215 10.20 1.64 14.56
CA PRO A 215 11.47 2.34 14.39
C PRO A 215 11.25 3.86 14.43
N ASP A 216 11.20 4.42 15.64
CA ASP A 216 11.65 5.77 15.99
C ASP A 216 11.62 5.90 17.53
N ILE A 217 12.68 5.38 18.18
CA ILE A 217 12.88 5.37 19.63
C ILE A 217 14.29 5.86 19.93
N VAL A 218 14.44 6.81 20.86
CA VAL A 218 15.71 7.06 21.53
C VAL A 218 15.68 6.35 22.87
N HIS A 219 16.59 5.39 23.09
CA HIS A 219 16.67 4.56 24.30
C HIS A 219 17.91 4.89 25.16
N LEU A 220 17.72 5.46 26.35
CA LEU A 220 18.74 5.70 27.40
C LEU A 220 18.03 5.66 28.77
N PRO A 221 18.54 4.99 29.82
CA PRO A 221 19.80 5.35 30.50
C PRO A 221 20.64 4.06 30.75
N VAL A 222 21.70 3.94 31.56
CA VAL A 222 22.17 4.69 32.75
C VAL A 222 23.69 4.87 32.78
N LYS A 223 24.50 3.89 32.36
CA LYS A 223 25.96 3.90 32.57
C LYS A 223 26.78 4.50 31.41
N THR A 224 26.18 5.38 30.60
CA THR A 224 26.83 5.94 29.42
C THR A 224 26.88 7.46 29.44
N LYS A 225 28.09 7.99 29.57
CA LYS A 225 28.51 9.17 28.80
C LYS A 225 29.12 8.67 27.49
N ILE A 226 28.47 8.97 26.36
CA ILE A 226 29.22 9.46 25.19
C ILE A 226 29.39 10.95 25.51
N SER A 227 30.60 11.48 25.56
CA SER A 227 30.90 12.72 26.30
C SER A 227 30.09 13.93 25.82
N VAL A 228 28.99 14.25 26.51
CA VAL A 228 27.99 15.29 26.19
C VAL A 228 27.03 14.93 25.03
N LEU A 229 27.07 13.70 24.51
CA LEU A 229 26.32 13.24 23.31
C LEU A 229 26.26 14.26 22.14
N SER A 230 27.28 15.01 21.73
CA SER A 230 28.64 15.27 22.24
C SER A 230 28.92 16.77 22.07
N ASN A 231 28.17 17.59 22.81
CA ASN A 231 27.76 18.99 22.53
C ASN A 231 26.42 19.07 21.73
N ALA A 232 25.65 17.99 21.80
CA ALA A 232 24.18 17.94 21.85
C ALA A 232 23.33 18.54 20.68
N GLY A 233 23.89 18.65 19.48
CA GLY A 233 23.10 18.61 18.24
C GLY A 233 23.10 17.20 17.61
N LEU A 234 22.40 16.22 18.18
CA LEU A 234 22.56 14.81 17.79
C LEU A 234 21.27 14.04 17.42
N TRP A 235 21.42 13.17 16.42
CA TRP A 235 20.41 12.27 15.84
C TRP A 235 20.88 10.80 15.95
N LEU A 236 19.96 9.84 15.80
CA LEU A 236 20.27 8.42 15.61
C LEU A 236 19.53 7.84 14.41
N LEU A 237 20.26 7.15 13.53
CA LEU A 237 19.76 6.49 12.32
C LEU A 237 20.58 5.22 12.01
N THR A 238 19.97 4.40 11.16
CA THR A 238 20.47 3.24 10.37
C THR A 238 20.09 1.87 10.93
N ASP A 239 19.69 0.90 10.09
CA ASP A 239 19.93 0.72 8.64
C ASP A 239 18.63 0.62 7.80
N GLY A 240 18.56 1.28 6.63
CA GLY A 240 17.38 1.19 5.75
C GLY A 240 17.05 2.34 4.77
N ARG A 241 17.64 3.54 4.91
CA ARG A 241 17.65 4.66 3.94
C ARG A 241 16.31 5.27 3.45
N ILE A 242 15.89 6.38 4.07
CA ILE A 242 15.72 7.75 3.49
C ILE A 242 14.71 8.55 4.33
N CYS A 243 15.13 9.71 4.85
CA CYS A 243 14.25 10.67 5.52
C CYS A 243 13.56 11.59 4.50
N SER A 244 12.29 11.93 4.74
CA SER A 244 11.60 13.00 4.02
C SER A 244 10.78 13.86 4.98
N ALA A 245 11.14 15.12 5.15
CA ALA A 245 10.31 16.07 5.87
C ALA A 245 9.06 16.44 5.05
N SER A 246 7.90 16.49 5.72
CA SER A 246 6.82 17.43 5.43
C SER A 246 5.82 17.44 6.56
N LEU A 247 5.59 18.62 7.11
CA LEU A 247 4.33 18.95 7.76
C LEU A 247 3.97 20.36 7.30
N ARG A 248 2.89 20.48 6.52
CA ARG A 248 2.09 21.71 6.47
C ARG A 248 0.79 21.58 5.69
N GLU A 249 -0.29 21.75 6.43
CA GLU A 249 -1.56 22.29 5.94
C GLU A 249 -1.80 23.69 6.52
N ASN A 250 -2.80 24.37 5.95
CA ASN A 250 -3.56 25.49 6.53
C ASN A 250 -2.85 26.85 6.74
N LEU A 251 -3.01 27.69 5.71
CA LEU A 251 -3.40 29.11 5.83
C LEU A 251 -4.58 29.35 4.85
N MET A 252 -5.51 30.24 5.22
CA MET A 252 -6.83 30.46 4.59
C MET A 252 -7.09 31.97 4.36
N PHE A 253 -8.28 32.32 3.82
CA PHE A 253 -8.89 33.65 3.62
C PHE A 253 -8.53 34.43 2.31
N PRO A 254 -9.41 35.34 1.78
CA PRO A 254 -10.89 35.21 1.64
C PRO A 254 -11.53 35.86 0.35
N PHE A 255 -12.87 35.71 0.20
CA PHE A 255 -13.84 36.39 -0.73
C PHE A 255 -13.69 36.14 -2.25
N PHE A 256 -14.75 35.81 -3.01
CA PHE A 256 -16.06 36.49 -3.16
C PHE A 256 -17.26 35.52 -3.31
N MET A 257 -18.50 36.05 -3.24
CA MET A 257 -19.76 35.27 -3.29
C MET A 257 -20.37 35.12 -4.70
N ALA A 258 -20.97 33.96 -4.96
CA ALA A 258 -22.17 33.77 -5.82
C ALA A 258 -22.89 32.47 -5.39
N GLU A 259 -24.19 32.36 -5.71
CA GLU A 259 -25.25 31.52 -5.08
C GLU A 259 -24.99 30.01 -4.82
N GLU A 260 -25.67 29.47 -3.79
CA GLU A 260 -25.50 28.09 -3.27
C GLU A 260 -25.95 26.98 -4.24
N TYR A 261 -24.99 26.26 -4.80
CA TYR A 261 -25.07 24.80 -4.88
C TYR A 261 -24.53 24.22 -3.55
N LYS A 262 -25.23 23.25 -2.95
CA LYS A 262 -24.75 22.56 -1.73
C LYS A 262 -24.11 21.22 -2.08
N PRO A 263 -22.77 21.15 -2.23
CA PRO A 263 -22.10 19.87 -2.33
C PRO A 263 -22.11 19.13 -0.97
N PRO A 264 -22.10 17.79 -0.98
CA PRO A 264 -22.04 17.00 0.24
C PRO A 264 -20.70 17.17 0.99
N GLU A 265 -20.76 17.10 2.32
CA GLU A 265 -19.62 17.35 3.22
C GLU A 265 -18.51 16.28 3.12
N GLU A 266 -17.27 16.69 3.38
CA GLU A 266 -16.09 15.83 3.34
C GLU A 266 -16.08 14.77 4.47
N PRO A 267 -15.40 13.62 4.32
CA PRO A 267 -14.54 13.21 3.20
C PRO A 267 -15.05 11.96 2.45
N TYR A 268 -15.17 12.08 1.13
CA TYR A 268 -15.28 10.92 0.24
C TYR A 268 -13.89 10.35 -0.05
N GLU A 269 -13.50 9.29 0.67
CA GLU A 269 -12.21 8.63 0.43
C GLU A 269 -12.28 7.68 -0.77
N MET A 270 -11.59 8.08 -1.84
CA MET A 270 -11.40 7.30 -3.07
C MET A 270 -9.92 7.29 -3.45
N PHE A 271 -9.45 6.15 -3.95
CA PHE A 271 -8.09 5.98 -4.46
C PHE A 271 -8.12 5.74 -5.97
N LEU A 272 -7.56 6.69 -6.73
CA LEU A 272 -7.36 6.56 -8.17
C LEU A 272 -6.18 5.62 -8.44
N LEU A 273 -6.41 4.56 -9.21
CA LEU A 273 -5.39 3.58 -9.58
C LEU A 273 -4.78 3.90 -10.94
N SER A 274 -5.62 4.28 -11.89
CA SER A 274 -5.20 4.66 -13.24
C SER A 274 -6.25 5.48 -13.97
N ALA A 275 -5.78 6.28 -14.94
CA ALA A 275 -6.57 7.12 -15.81
C ALA A 275 -6.01 7.05 -17.24
N TYR A 276 -6.84 6.70 -18.20
CA TYR A 276 -6.48 6.55 -19.62
C TYR A 276 -7.29 7.47 -20.51
N TYR A 277 -6.62 8.31 -21.27
CA TYR A 277 -7.24 9.13 -22.32
C TYR A 277 -7.12 8.44 -23.67
N TYR A 278 -8.24 8.36 -24.39
CA TYR A 278 -8.36 7.77 -25.71
C TYR A 278 -8.81 8.84 -26.70
N ARG A 279 -7.92 9.24 -27.62
CA ARG A 279 -8.33 10.08 -28.77
C ARG A 279 -9.41 9.38 -29.60
N LYS A 280 -9.25 8.06 -29.77
CA LYS A 280 -10.22 7.16 -30.39
C LYS A 280 -10.30 5.87 -29.59
N SER A 281 -11.50 5.37 -29.32
CA SER A 281 -11.75 4.03 -28.80
C SER A 281 -12.96 3.40 -29.47
N LYS A 282 -12.84 2.11 -29.81
CA LYS A 282 -13.93 1.36 -30.46
C LYS A 282 -15.17 1.18 -29.59
N SER A 283 -15.05 1.35 -28.27
CA SER A 283 -16.13 1.03 -27.32
C SER A 283 -16.31 2.02 -26.17
N LEU A 284 -15.43 3.02 -26.04
CA LEU A 284 -15.63 4.19 -25.17
C LEU A 284 -16.07 5.42 -25.96
N GLY A 285 -15.79 5.46 -27.26
CA GLY A 285 -15.98 6.63 -28.13
C GLY A 285 -14.70 7.42 -28.33
N ASP A 286 -14.78 8.49 -29.12
CA ASP A 286 -13.67 9.41 -29.36
C ASP A 286 -13.48 10.37 -28.17
N ASN A 287 -12.25 10.87 -28.00
CA ASN A 287 -11.81 11.79 -26.94
C ASN A 287 -12.26 11.41 -25.51
N SER A 288 -12.31 10.12 -25.18
CA SER A 288 -12.88 9.63 -23.92
C SER A 288 -11.82 9.39 -22.84
N ILE A 289 -12.18 9.62 -21.57
CA ILE A 289 -11.37 9.25 -20.41
C ILE A 289 -11.96 8.01 -19.73
N ALA A 290 -11.10 7.09 -19.32
CA ALA A 290 -11.45 5.95 -18.48
C ALA A 290 -10.64 5.98 -17.17
N LEU A 291 -11.29 5.91 -16.03
CA LEU A 291 -10.67 5.89 -14.70
C LEU A 291 -10.97 4.55 -14.00
N VAL A 292 -9.98 4.04 -13.27
CA VAL A 292 -10.15 2.92 -12.33
C VAL A 292 -9.97 3.44 -10.92
N LEU A 293 -11.02 3.34 -10.12
CA LEU A 293 -11.08 3.83 -8.74
C LEU A 293 -11.25 2.66 -7.77
N THR A 294 -10.89 2.88 -6.50
CA THR A 294 -11.31 2.02 -5.39
C THR A 294 -11.57 2.87 -4.16
N GLY A 295 -12.71 2.67 -3.51
CA GLY A 295 -13.15 3.49 -2.39
C GLY A 295 -14.28 2.81 -1.62
N ASP A 296 -14.71 3.43 -0.53
CA ASP A 296 -15.85 2.95 0.27
C ASP A 296 -17.15 3.03 -0.55
N PHE A 297 -17.80 1.88 -0.79
CA PHE A 297 -19.03 1.87 -1.59
C PHE A 297 -20.18 2.64 -0.94
N ALA A 298 -20.26 2.69 0.40
CA ALA A 298 -21.31 3.42 1.08
C ALA A 298 -21.19 4.93 0.79
N SER A 299 -19.97 5.45 0.82
CA SER A 299 -19.66 6.83 0.44
C SER A 299 -19.90 7.05 -1.05
N VAL A 300 -19.33 6.22 -1.93
CA VAL A 300 -19.41 6.48 -3.38
C VAL A 300 -20.83 6.32 -3.94
N LYS A 301 -21.68 5.47 -3.34
CA LYS A 301 -23.10 5.38 -3.71
C LYS A 301 -23.84 6.72 -3.54
N ALA A 302 -23.43 7.57 -2.60
CA ALA A 302 -24.04 8.88 -2.37
C ALA A 302 -23.56 9.98 -3.34
N LEU A 303 -22.57 9.71 -4.21
CA LEU A 303 -22.11 10.69 -5.20
C LEU A 303 -22.97 10.72 -6.46
N GLU A 304 -23.66 9.62 -6.80
CA GLU A 304 -24.41 9.37 -8.05
C GLU A 304 -23.58 9.48 -9.35
N LYS A 305 -22.90 10.61 -9.59
CA LYS A 305 -22.00 10.87 -10.72
C LYS A 305 -20.75 11.61 -10.23
N LEU A 306 -19.62 11.43 -10.92
CA LEU A 306 -18.42 12.23 -10.70
C LEU A 306 -18.36 13.37 -11.70
N GLN A 307 -17.99 14.56 -11.24
CA GLN A 307 -17.68 15.68 -12.12
C GLN A 307 -16.18 15.70 -12.45
N LEU A 308 -15.88 15.66 -13.74
CA LEU A 308 -14.54 15.79 -14.28
C LEU A 308 -14.41 17.14 -14.97
N VAL A 309 -13.34 17.87 -14.68
CA VAL A 309 -13.00 19.11 -15.37
C VAL A 309 -11.71 18.87 -16.15
N ALA A 310 -11.74 19.13 -17.46
CA ALA A 310 -10.60 18.96 -18.34
C ALA A 310 -10.30 20.24 -19.11
N TRP A 311 -9.03 20.47 -19.42
CA TRP A 311 -8.53 21.65 -20.14
C TRP A 311 -7.62 21.21 -21.29
N ASN A 312 -7.63 21.97 -22.39
CA ASN A 312 -6.58 21.96 -23.41
C ASN A 312 -5.96 23.36 -23.48
N ASN A 313 -5.44 23.77 -24.64
CA ASN A 313 -4.85 25.10 -24.80
C ASN A 313 -5.89 26.20 -25.09
N ASP A 314 -7.10 25.82 -25.53
CA ASP A 314 -8.11 26.73 -26.09
C ASP A 314 -9.33 26.88 -25.16
N THR A 315 -9.70 25.82 -24.44
CA THR A 315 -10.95 25.75 -23.67
C THR A 315 -10.89 24.74 -22.51
N ASN A 316 -11.99 24.68 -21.75
CA ASN A 316 -12.23 23.70 -20.72
C ASN A 316 -13.65 23.12 -20.83
N VAL A 317 -13.81 21.88 -20.36
CA VAL A 317 -15.12 21.21 -20.29
C VAL A 317 -15.35 20.65 -18.89
N VAL A 318 -16.60 20.67 -18.44
CA VAL A 318 -17.07 19.92 -17.28
C VAL A 318 -17.90 18.74 -17.80
N ALA A 319 -17.47 17.53 -17.51
CA ALA A 319 -18.12 16.29 -17.92
C ALA A 319 -18.66 15.55 -16.68
N ASN A 320 -19.94 15.17 -16.70
CA ASN A 320 -20.51 14.27 -15.70
C ASN A 320 -20.22 12.82 -16.12
N ALA A 321 -19.59 12.05 -15.23
CA ALA A 321 -19.19 10.68 -15.46
C ALA A 321 -19.97 9.73 -14.55
N GLU A 322 -20.50 8.65 -15.10
CA GLU A 322 -21.22 7.64 -14.30
C GLU A 322 -20.25 6.66 -13.64
N ILE A 323 -20.59 6.24 -12.42
CA ILE A 323 -19.76 5.34 -11.61
C ILE A 323 -20.26 3.92 -11.78
N GLN A 324 -19.59 3.13 -12.62
CA GLN A 324 -19.86 1.71 -12.74
C GLN A 324 -19.18 0.93 -11.60
N ARG A 325 -19.96 0.09 -10.92
CA ARG A 325 -19.47 -0.88 -9.95
C ARG A 325 -18.81 -2.10 -10.63
N ILE A 326 -17.58 -2.45 -10.24
CA ILE A 326 -16.86 -3.63 -10.76
C ILE A 326 -16.96 -4.82 -9.80
N THR A 327 -16.78 -4.63 -8.48
CA THR A 327 -16.90 -5.75 -7.52
C THR A 327 -18.37 -6.09 -7.25
N PRO A 328 -18.90 -7.28 -7.58
CA PRO A 328 -20.33 -7.57 -7.48
C PRO A 328 -20.81 -7.85 -6.03
N HIS A 329 -19.91 -8.18 -5.10
CA HIS A 329 -20.28 -8.57 -3.73
C HIS A 329 -20.11 -7.44 -2.69
N ASN A 330 -20.78 -7.54 -1.55
CA ASN A 330 -20.65 -6.60 -0.42
C ASN A 330 -19.73 -7.09 0.72
N VAL A 331 -18.96 -8.18 0.51
CA VAL A 331 -18.05 -8.77 1.53
C VAL A 331 -16.89 -7.83 1.92
N CYS A 332 -16.51 -6.94 1.01
CA CYS A 332 -15.47 -5.94 1.20
C CYS A 332 -16.08 -4.54 1.24
N ARG A 333 -15.66 -3.72 2.21
CA ARG A 333 -16.12 -2.33 2.38
C ARG A 333 -15.63 -1.44 1.24
N TRP A 334 -14.39 -1.66 0.79
CA TRP A 334 -13.80 -0.93 -0.33
C TRP A 334 -13.85 -1.79 -1.60
N ILE A 335 -14.37 -1.21 -2.68
CA ILE A 335 -14.62 -1.94 -3.93
C ILE A 335 -14.00 -1.25 -5.14
N SER A 336 -13.73 -2.03 -6.19
CA SER A 336 -13.26 -1.50 -7.47
C SER A 336 -14.42 -0.88 -8.28
N MET A 337 -14.17 0.25 -8.91
CA MET A 337 -15.14 1.01 -9.71
C MET A 337 -14.49 1.49 -11.02
N PHE A 338 -15.29 1.53 -12.07
CA PHE A 338 -14.93 2.04 -13.40
C PHE A 338 -15.72 3.31 -13.66
N VAL A 339 -15.07 4.32 -14.23
CA VAL A 339 -15.69 5.61 -14.55
C VAL A 339 -15.26 6.00 -15.95
N THR A 340 -16.21 6.44 -16.78
CA THR A 340 -15.88 6.92 -18.13
C THR A 340 -16.69 8.17 -18.48
N ALA A 341 -16.10 9.05 -19.28
CA ALA A 341 -16.77 10.23 -19.82
C ALA A 341 -16.12 10.67 -21.14
N PRO A 342 -16.90 11.29 -22.05
CA PRO A 342 -16.33 12.06 -23.15
C PRO A 342 -15.64 13.32 -22.59
N LEU A 343 -14.47 13.65 -23.12
CA LEU A 343 -13.75 14.90 -22.89
C LEU A 343 -13.59 15.68 -24.21
N LEU A 344 -12.98 16.85 -24.11
CA LEU A 344 -12.48 17.60 -25.25
C LEU A 344 -11.25 16.92 -25.91
N PRO A 345 -10.94 17.25 -27.18
CA PRO A 345 -9.72 16.79 -27.84
C PRO A 345 -8.43 17.32 -27.20
N ASP A 346 -7.40 16.46 -27.21
CA ASP A 346 -6.03 16.73 -26.76
C ASP A 346 -5.91 17.50 -25.43
N PRO A 347 -6.51 16.97 -24.33
CA PRO A 347 -6.45 17.60 -23.02
C PRO A 347 -5.01 17.62 -22.49
N ASN A 348 -4.64 18.73 -21.86
CA ASN A 348 -3.35 18.92 -21.18
C ASN A 348 -3.46 18.80 -19.65
N LYS A 349 -4.68 18.91 -19.09
CA LYS A 349 -4.99 18.79 -17.66
C LYS A 349 -6.36 18.13 -17.46
N LEU A 350 -6.49 17.41 -16.36
CA LEU A 350 -7.74 16.79 -15.88
C LEU A 350 -7.82 16.95 -14.36
N ALA A 351 -9.01 17.12 -13.81
CA ALA A 351 -9.28 17.15 -12.38
C ALA A 351 -10.64 16.52 -12.06
N LEU A 352 -10.78 15.98 -10.85
CA LEU A 352 -12.08 15.71 -10.23
C LEU A 352 -12.57 16.97 -9.52
N SER A 353 -13.83 17.33 -9.74
CA SER A 353 -14.55 18.28 -8.89
C SER A 353 -15.19 17.50 -7.74
N VAL A 354 -14.77 17.81 -6.51
CA VAL A 354 -15.30 17.22 -5.28
C VAL A 354 -15.65 18.37 -4.35
N GLY A 355 -16.94 18.70 -4.30
CA GLY A 355 -17.43 19.93 -3.69
C GLY A 355 -16.74 21.17 -4.26
N ASN A 356 -16.21 22.02 -3.39
CA ASN A 356 -15.56 23.27 -3.79
C ASN A 356 -14.06 23.10 -4.13
N LYS A 357 -13.57 21.85 -4.27
CA LYS A 357 -12.16 21.53 -4.56
C LYS A 357 -12.02 20.86 -5.93
N LEU A 358 -10.96 21.25 -6.65
CA LEU A 358 -10.50 20.57 -7.86
C LEU A 358 -9.25 19.75 -7.54
N VAL A 359 -9.35 18.42 -7.66
CA VAL A 359 -8.25 17.48 -7.41
C VAL A 359 -7.67 17.04 -8.74
N ALA A 360 -6.45 17.50 -9.06
CA ALA A 360 -5.78 17.18 -10.32
C ALA A 360 -5.55 15.67 -10.49
N ILE A 361 -5.89 15.14 -11.67
CA ILE A 361 -5.69 13.74 -12.05
C ILE A 361 -4.52 13.62 -13.03
N PRO A 362 -3.49 12.82 -12.74
CA PRO A 362 -2.55 12.36 -13.76
C PRO A 362 -3.22 11.29 -14.64
N PHE A 363 -3.18 11.48 -15.96
CA PHE A 363 -3.66 10.51 -16.94
C PHE A 363 -2.58 10.19 -17.98
N ARG A 364 -2.75 9.10 -18.72
CA ARG A 364 -1.84 8.65 -19.79
C ARG A 364 -2.62 8.14 -21.00
N GLU A 365 -1.97 8.04 -22.15
CA GLU A 365 -2.52 7.27 -23.27
C GLU A 365 -2.36 5.74 -23.02
N PRO A 366 -3.20 4.88 -23.61
CA PRO A 366 -3.03 3.43 -23.57
C PRO A 366 -1.75 2.97 -24.28
N VAL A 367 -1.38 1.69 -24.13
CA VAL A 367 -0.17 1.12 -24.74
C VAL A 367 -0.33 1.10 -26.27
N ALA A 368 0.49 1.90 -26.97
CA ALA A 368 0.46 1.98 -28.43
C ALA A 368 1.09 0.75 -29.14
N LYS A 369 1.96 -0.01 -28.46
CA LYS A 369 2.56 -1.23 -29.01
C LYS A 369 1.47 -2.29 -29.19
N ARG A 370 1.26 -2.75 -30.43
CA ARG A 370 0.32 -3.84 -30.72
C ARG A 370 0.83 -5.18 -30.20
N HIS A 371 -0.12 -5.97 -29.70
CA HIS A 371 0.02 -7.35 -29.29
C HIS A 371 -1.16 -8.13 -29.90
N GLU A 372 -0.96 -9.37 -30.33
CA GLU A 372 -2.09 -10.16 -30.85
C GLU A 372 -3.01 -10.56 -29.68
N VAL A 373 -2.41 -11.14 -28.64
CA VAL A 373 -3.05 -11.50 -27.39
C VAL A 373 -2.22 -10.98 -26.22
N VAL A 374 -2.89 -10.55 -25.15
CA VAL A 374 -2.26 -10.22 -23.87
C VAL A 374 -2.86 -11.11 -22.78
N THR A 375 -2.00 -11.69 -21.94
CA THR A 375 -2.41 -12.46 -20.76
C THR A 375 -2.09 -11.67 -19.49
N CYS A 376 -3.12 -11.09 -18.90
CA CYS A 376 -3.07 -10.31 -17.67
C CYS A 376 -3.11 -11.25 -16.44
N ILE A 377 -2.00 -11.32 -15.71
CA ILE A 377 -1.86 -12.12 -14.50
C ILE A 377 -2.27 -11.30 -13.28
N ALA A 378 -3.08 -11.91 -12.41
CA ALA A 378 -3.52 -11.33 -11.13
C ALA A 378 -2.37 -10.79 -10.25
N PRO A 379 -2.62 -9.76 -9.40
CA PRO A 379 -1.59 -9.17 -8.55
C PRO A 379 -0.87 -10.16 -7.63
N LEU A 380 0.43 -10.32 -7.85
CA LEU A 380 1.29 -11.20 -7.06
C LEU A 380 1.69 -10.53 -5.73
N PHE A 381 1.58 -11.29 -4.64
CA PHE A 381 2.02 -10.89 -3.32
C PHE A 381 2.82 -12.02 -2.66
N GLY A 382 4.00 -11.69 -2.15
CA GLY A 382 4.90 -12.63 -1.49
C GLY A 382 5.34 -13.80 -2.38
N ASN A 383 5.33 -13.63 -3.71
CA ASN A 383 5.56 -14.75 -4.62
C ASN A 383 6.97 -15.35 -4.47
N GLU A 384 7.00 -16.68 -4.38
CA GLU A 384 8.19 -17.53 -4.29
C GLU A 384 8.22 -18.63 -5.36
N GLN A 385 7.09 -18.91 -6.03
CA GLN A 385 6.90 -20.04 -6.96
C GLN A 385 7.47 -19.74 -8.35
N TRP A 386 8.79 -19.66 -8.44
CA TRP A 386 9.48 -19.40 -9.70
C TRP A 386 9.24 -20.49 -10.76
N GLN A 387 8.98 -21.74 -10.37
CA GLN A 387 8.64 -22.81 -11.32
C GLN A 387 7.39 -22.49 -12.13
N GLN A 388 6.30 -22.06 -11.46
CA GLN A 388 5.06 -21.65 -12.13
C GLN A 388 5.28 -20.39 -12.97
N ALA A 389 6.03 -19.40 -12.47
CA ALA A 389 6.32 -18.19 -13.23
C ALA A 389 7.10 -18.47 -14.52
N LEU A 390 8.08 -19.38 -14.49
CA LEU A 390 8.83 -19.81 -15.68
C LEU A 390 7.98 -20.66 -16.61
N PHE A 391 7.19 -21.59 -16.07
CA PHE A 391 6.26 -22.40 -16.85
C PHE A 391 5.27 -21.52 -17.63
N ALA A 392 4.61 -20.60 -16.95
CA ALA A 392 3.67 -19.65 -17.56
C ALA A 392 4.36 -18.80 -18.63
N ALA A 393 5.49 -18.15 -18.31
CA ALA A 393 6.20 -17.29 -19.26
C ALA A 393 6.62 -18.01 -20.55
N HIS A 394 7.12 -19.24 -20.45
CA HIS A 394 7.55 -20.02 -21.62
C HIS A 394 6.37 -20.59 -22.43
N VAL A 395 5.31 -21.09 -21.77
CA VAL A 395 4.09 -21.54 -22.47
C VAL A 395 3.42 -20.37 -23.18
N TYR A 396 3.26 -19.22 -22.50
CA TYR A 396 2.63 -18.04 -23.07
C TYR A 396 3.40 -17.50 -24.28
N LYS A 397 4.73 -17.40 -24.18
CA LYS A 397 5.58 -17.01 -25.32
C LYS A 397 5.51 -18.02 -26.48
N LYS A 398 5.51 -19.33 -26.20
CA LYS A 398 5.44 -20.39 -27.23
C LYS A 398 4.19 -20.27 -28.13
N PHE A 399 3.09 -19.76 -27.59
CA PHE A 399 1.80 -19.66 -28.28
C PHE A 399 1.38 -18.22 -28.64
N GLY A 400 2.29 -17.25 -28.51
CA GLY A 400 2.13 -15.90 -29.08
C GLY A 400 1.40 -14.87 -28.21
N THR A 401 1.17 -15.11 -26.92
CA THR A 401 0.61 -14.08 -26.02
C THR A 401 1.70 -13.34 -25.23
N HIS A 402 1.48 -12.04 -25.00
CA HIS A 402 2.34 -11.22 -24.13
C HIS A 402 1.83 -11.25 -22.69
N MET A 403 2.68 -11.69 -21.75
CA MET A 403 2.29 -11.81 -20.34
C MET A 403 2.42 -10.46 -19.62
N HIS A 404 1.34 -9.92 -19.06
CA HIS A 404 1.38 -8.71 -18.23
C HIS A 404 1.23 -9.10 -16.75
N LEU A 405 2.19 -8.71 -15.91
CA LEU A 405 2.33 -9.20 -14.54
C LEU A 405 2.22 -8.07 -13.52
N TYR A 406 1.13 -8.04 -12.76
CA TYR A 406 1.01 -7.15 -11.61
C TYR A 406 1.80 -7.69 -10.41
N VAL A 407 2.72 -6.90 -9.85
CA VAL A 407 3.55 -7.30 -8.70
C VAL A 407 3.41 -6.30 -7.57
N ARG A 408 2.79 -6.74 -6.47
CA ARG A 408 2.76 -6.01 -5.19
C ARG A 408 3.98 -6.34 -4.34
N SER A 409 4.35 -7.62 -4.28
CA SER A 409 5.58 -8.06 -3.62
C SER A 409 6.05 -9.44 -4.08
N MET A 410 7.36 -9.66 -4.03
CA MET A 410 8.03 -10.87 -4.50
C MET A 410 9.40 -11.00 -3.82
N VAL A 411 9.93 -12.22 -3.69
CA VAL A 411 11.30 -12.38 -3.18
C VAL A 411 12.33 -11.91 -4.22
N SER A 412 13.39 -11.26 -3.74
CA SER A 412 14.36 -10.55 -4.61
C SER A 412 14.94 -11.38 -5.76
N PRO A 413 15.35 -12.65 -5.58
CA PRO A 413 15.92 -13.46 -6.65
C PRO A 413 14.90 -13.79 -7.77
N VAL A 414 13.63 -13.99 -7.42
CA VAL A 414 12.57 -14.28 -8.40
C VAL A 414 12.22 -13.00 -9.16
N PHE A 415 12.14 -11.86 -8.47
CA PHE A 415 11.93 -10.57 -9.12
C PHE A 415 13.08 -10.21 -10.09
N GLU A 416 14.33 -10.42 -9.67
CA GLU A 416 15.52 -10.19 -10.50
C GLU A 416 15.55 -11.11 -11.73
N LEU A 417 15.13 -12.37 -11.59
CA LEU A 417 14.96 -13.27 -12.73
C LEU A 417 13.89 -12.77 -13.70
N LEU A 418 12.71 -12.37 -13.20
CA LEU A 418 11.63 -11.89 -14.06
C LEU A 418 11.96 -10.57 -14.75
N LYS A 419 12.82 -9.71 -14.18
CA LYS A 419 13.34 -8.53 -14.87
C LYS A 419 14.21 -8.87 -16.09
N ILE A 420 14.92 -10.00 -16.09
CA ILE A 420 15.63 -10.49 -17.29
C ILE A 420 14.63 -10.99 -18.34
N TYR A 421 13.57 -11.69 -17.91
CA TYR A 421 12.49 -12.14 -18.80
C TYR A 421 11.72 -10.96 -19.42
N GLU A 422 11.55 -9.86 -18.69
CA GLU A 422 11.01 -8.60 -19.21
C GLU A 422 11.91 -8.00 -20.30
N SER A 423 13.23 -7.89 -20.07
CA SER A 423 14.17 -7.40 -21.10
C SER A 423 14.25 -8.31 -22.34
N GLU A 424 13.97 -9.61 -22.18
CA GLU A 424 13.88 -10.59 -23.27
C GLU A 424 12.48 -10.68 -23.91
N GLY A 425 11.56 -9.77 -23.55
CA GLY A 425 10.26 -9.61 -24.18
C GLY A 425 9.24 -10.73 -23.88
N TYR A 426 9.43 -11.52 -22.82
CA TYR A 426 8.43 -12.51 -22.39
C TYR A 426 7.21 -11.87 -21.73
N LEU A 427 7.44 -10.80 -20.98
CA LEU A 427 6.46 -10.22 -20.07
C LEU A 427 6.69 -8.72 -19.84
N THR A 428 5.73 -8.08 -19.20
CA THR A 428 5.88 -6.75 -18.59
C THR A 428 5.55 -6.83 -17.11
N ILE A 429 6.35 -6.21 -16.25
CA ILE A 429 6.11 -6.13 -14.80
C ILE A 429 5.53 -4.76 -14.47
N GLN A 430 4.27 -4.73 -14.04
CA GLN A 430 3.65 -3.53 -13.49
C GLN A 430 3.66 -3.57 -11.96
N PRO A 431 4.32 -2.60 -11.29
CA PRO A 431 4.18 -2.43 -9.84
C PRO A 431 2.72 -2.20 -9.46
N TRP A 432 2.18 -3.03 -8.57
CA TRP A 432 0.82 -2.89 -8.07
C TRP A 432 0.86 -2.41 -6.62
N LEU A 433 0.44 -1.17 -6.40
CA LEU A 433 0.75 -0.44 -5.18
C LEU A 433 -0.21 -0.78 -4.03
N ARG A 434 0.31 -0.73 -2.80
CA ARG A 434 -0.50 -0.66 -1.58
C ARG A 434 -1.27 0.67 -1.56
N ILE A 435 -2.56 0.61 -1.25
CA ILE A 435 -3.39 1.82 -1.06
C ILE A 435 -2.94 2.49 0.24
N SER A 436 -2.61 3.77 0.20
CA SER A 436 -2.30 4.58 1.38
C SER A 436 -3.24 5.77 1.37
N LEU A 437 -3.87 6.04 2.51
CA LEU A 437 -4.67 7.25 2.71
C LEU A 437 -3.73 8.36 3.19
N LEU A 438 -4.08 9.61 2.89
CA LEU A 438 -3.33 10.80 3.31
C LEU A 438 -3.94 11.42 4.58
N THR A 439 -5.26 11.25 4.72
CA THR A 439 -6.14 11.83 5.73
C THR A 439 -6.37 10.94 6.95
N ILE A 440 -6.27 9.61 6.79
CA ILE A 440 -6.53 8.63 7.84
C ILE A 440 -5.32 7.71 8.04
N SER A 441 -4.95 7.46 9.29
CA SER A 441 -3.86 6.54 9.64
C SER A 441 -4.26 5.09 9.35
N GLU A 442 -3.31 4.27 8.89
CA GLU A 442 -3.55 2.82 8.74
C GLU A 442 -3.87 2.10 10.07
N LEU A 443 -3.60 2.76 11.21
CA LEU A 443 -4.01 2.29 12.55
C LEU A 443 -5.52 2.45 12.78
N ASP A 444 -6.11 3.54 12.30
CA ASP A 444 -7.54 3.84 12.44
C ASP A 444 -8.33 3.12 11.35
N PHE A 445 -7.84 3.17 10.11
CA PHE A 445 -8.42 2.46 8.98
C PHE A 445 -7.39 2.08 7.93
N ASN A 446 -7.21 0.77 7.70
CA ASN A 446 -6.39 0.25 6.62
C ASN A 446 -7.29 -0.18 5.44
N PRO A 447 -7.26 0.51 4.28
CA PRO A 447 -8.07 0.11 3.12
C PRO A 447 -7.65 -1.26 2.56
N ASN A 448 -6.39 -1.67 2.74
CA ASN A 448 -5.87 -2.90 2.13
C ASN A 448 -6.40 -4.20 2.76
N VAL A 449 -6.90 -4.16 3.99
CA VAL A 449 -7.64 -5.28 4.59
C VAL A 449 -9.12 -5.26 4.22
N ASN A 450 -9.57 -4.22 3.53
CA ASN A 450 -10.96 -3.97 3.17
C ASN A 450 -11.22 -4.00 1.65
N VAL A 451 -10.21 -4.37 0.84
CA VAL A 451 -10.29 -4.59 -0.61
C VAL A 451 -9.99 -6.04 -0.96
N GLU A 452 -10.79 -6.62 -1.86
CA GLU A 452 -10.68 -8.02 -2.27
C GLU A 452 -9.36 -8.35 -2.99
N PHE A 453 -8.75 -9.49 -2.67
CA PHE A 453 -7.68 -10.15 -3.45
C PHE A 453 -6.54 -9.23 -3.94
N ARG A 454 -6.12 -8.24 -3.13
CA ARG A 454 -5.11 -7.21 -3.50
C ARG A 454 -5.59 -6.24 -4.58
N ASN A 455 -6.89 -5.94 -4.62
CA ASN A 455 -7.54 -5.15 -5.65
C ASN A 455 -7.47 -5.79 -7.05
N GLN A 456 -7.70 -7.10 -7.12
CA GLN A 456 -7.53 -7.89 -8.35
C GLN A 456 -8.47 -7.44 -9.49
N ALA A 457 -9.72 -7.08 -9.17
CA ALA A 457 -10.68 -6.58 -10.15
C ALA A 457 -10.23 -5.26 -10.80
N ALA A 458 -9.72 -4.32 -10.00
CA ALA A 458 -9.13 -3.10 -10.53
C ALA A 458 -7.84 -3.36 -11.34
N ALA A 459 -7.01 -4.32 -10.95
CA ALA A 459 -5.80 -4.68 -11.72
C ALA A 459 -6.14 -5.28 -13.09
N GLN A 460 -7.13 -6.17 -13.14
CA GLN A 460 -7.60 -6.74 -14.41
C GLN A 460 -8.27 -5.67 -15.29
N THR A 461 -9.09 -4.78 -14.71
CA THR A 461 -9.67 -3.64 -15.44
C THR A 461 -8.59 -2.66 -15.92
N ASP A 462 -7.55 -2.38 -15.12
CA ASP A 462 -6.40 -1.57 -15.54
C ASP A 462 -5.69 -2.19 -16.75
N CYS A 463 -5.49 -3.52 -16.75
CA CYS A 463 -4.87 -4.23 -17.85
C CYS A 463 -5.72 -4.20 -19.13
N LEU A 464 -7.03 -4.40 -18.99
CA LEU A 464 -8.01 -4.28 -20.06
C LEU A 464 -7.91 -2.90 -20.74
N LEU A 465 -7.86 -1.82 -19.94
CA LEU A 465 -7.74 -0.45 -20.45
C LEU A 465 -6.37 -0.21 -21.10
N GLN A 466 -5.28 -0.63 -20.48
CA GLN A 466 -3.93 -0.45 -21.06
C GLN A 466 -3.78 -1.00 -22.47
N TYR A 467 -4.38 -2.15 -22.76
CA TYR A 467 -4.25 -2.83 -24.05
C TYR A 467 -5.51 -2.74 -24.93
N LYS A 468 -6.50 -1.92 -24.54
CA LYS A 468 -7.84 -1.90 -25.15
C LYS A 468 -7.86 -1.71 -26.67
N GLU A 469 -6.99 -0.84 -27.17
CA GLU A 469 -6.88 -0.51 -28.60
C GLU A 469 -5.65 -1.14 -29.28
N SER A 470 -4.91 -1.98 -28.55
CA SER A 470 -3.64 -2.57 -29.01
C SER A 470 -3.54 -4.09 -28.89
N ALA A 471 -4.44 -4.75 -28.16
CA ALA A 471 -4.66 -6.19 -28.19
C ALA A 471 -5.84 -6.57 -29.09
N SER A 472 -5.82 -7.77 -29.69
CA SER A 472 -7.02 -8.36 -30.32
C SER A 472 -7.89 -9.07 -29.29
N TYR A 473 -7.25 -9.76 -28.33
CA TYR A 473 -7.92 -10.43 -27.20
C TYR A 473 -7.10 -10.28 -25.91
N ILE A 474 -7.79 -10.26 -24.77
CA ILE A 474 -7.13 -10.15 -23.45
C ILE A 474 -7.63 -11.25 -22.52
N ALA A 475 -6.72 -12.12 -22.07
CA ALA A 475 -6.99 -13.18 -21.09
C ALA A 475 -6.69 -12.69 -19.66
N PHE A 476 -7.53 -13.02 -18.69
CA PHE A 476 -7.38 -12.60 -17.29
C PHE A 476 -7.31 -13.82 -16.38
N VAL A 477 -6.12 -14.16 -15.88
CA VAL A 477 -5.86 -15.45 -15.20
C VAL A 477 -5.00 -15.27 -13.95
N ASP A 478 -4.95 -16.26 -13.07
CA ASP A 478 -3.98 -16.30 -11.96
C ASP A 478 -2.64 -16.90 -12.45
N LEU A 479 -1.56 -16.88 -11.64
CA LEU A 479 -0.22 -17.32 -12.10
C LEU A 479 -0.12 -18.84 -12.33
N ASP A 480 -0.91 -19.58 -11.58
CA ASP A 480 -1.06 -21.03 -11.64
C ASP A 480 -2.17 -21.47 -12.61
N ASP A 481 -2.87 -20.53 -13.24
CA ASP A 481 -3.81 -20.77 -14.32
C ASP A 481 -3.10 -20.68 -15.67
N VAL A 482 -2.93 -21.82 -16.35
CA VAL A 482 -2.35 -21.85 -17.70
C VAL A 482 -3.34 -22.42 -18.69
N LEU A 483 -3.90 -21.54 -19.51
CA LEU A 483 -4.66 -21.95 -20.69
C LEU A 483 -3.68 -22.38 -21.78
N ILE A 484 -3.82 -23.61 -22.29
CA ILE A 484 -2.98 -24.15 -23.37
C ILE A 484 -3.85 -24.27 -24.62
N PRO A 485 -3.47 -23.71 -25.78
CA PRO A 485 -4.25 -23.87 -27.00
C PRO A 485 -4.40 -25.33 -27.41
N ARG A 486 -5.63 -25.69 -27.75
CA ARG A 486 -6.10 -27.03 -28.11
C ARG A 486 -6.86 -27.07 -29.43
N LEU A 487 -7.34 -25.94 -29.92
CA LEU A 487 -8.10 -25.81 -31.17
C LEU A 487 -7.26 -25.25 -32.33
N ALA A 488 -6.15 -24.57 -32.02
CA ALA A 488 -5.27 -23.97 -33.01
C ALA A 488 -3.79 -23.96 -32.58
N GLY A 489 -2.92 -23.43 -33.44
CA GLY A 489 -1.46 -23.37 -33.21
C GLY A 489 -1.00 -22.21 -32.31
N SER A 490 -1.89 -21.27 -32.01
CA SER A 490 -1.62 -20.03 -31.26
C SER A 490 -2.86 -19.57 -30.48
N TYR A 491 -2.69 -18.65 -29.52
CA TYR A 491 -3.83 -18.03 -28.84
C TYR A 491 -4.68 -17.17 -29.77
N LEU A 492 -4.08 -16.45 -30.71
CA LEU A 492 -4.81 -15.60 -31.65
C LEU A 492 -5.79 -16.43 -32.48
N GLU A 493 -5.33 -17.53 -33.07
CA GLU A 493 -6.15 -18.41 -33.89
C GLU A 493 -7.23 -19.14 -33.06
N GLU A 494 -6.92 -19.59 -31.83
CA GLU A 494 -7.91 -20.26 -30.98
C GLU A 494 -9.04 -19.29 -30.58
N PHE A 495 -8.69 -18.08 -30.13
CA PHE A 495 -9.69 -17.09 -29.74
C PHE A 495 -10.46 -16.59 -30.95
N ALA A 496 -9.81 -16.32 -32.08
CA ALA A 496 -10.49 -15.97 -33.33
C ALA A 496 -11.44 -17.09 -33.79
N HIS A 497 -11.04 -18.36 -33.70
CA HIS A 497 -11.93 -19.48 -34.04
C HIS A 497 -13.19 -19.49 -33.17
N LEU A 498 -13.05 -19.32 -31.84
CA LEU A 498 -14.18 -19.32 -30.92
C LEU A 498 -15.08 -18.08 -31.07
N PHE A 499 -14.50 -16.87 -31.17
CA PHE A 499 -15.27 -15.63 -31.35
C PHE A 499 -15.93 -15.53 -32.74
N HIS A 500 -15.37 -16.12 -33.80
CA HIS A 500 -16.04 -16.16 -35.11
C HIS A 500 -17.11 -17.25 -35.22
N SER A 501 -17.04 -18.30 -34.39
CA SER A 501 -18.02 -19.40 -34.44
C SER A 501 -19.40 -19.02 -33.89
N MET A 502 -19.52 -17.90 -33.19
CA MET A 502 -20.78 -17.39 -32.63
C MET A 502 -20.87 -15.87 -32.83
N PRO A 503 -21.92 -15.34 -33.49
CA PRO A 503 -22.18 -13.91 -33.47
C PRO A 503 -22.46 -13.45 -32.03
N ASN A 504 -22.07 -12.21 -31.72
CA ASN A 504 -22.39 -11.49 -30.49
C ASN A 504 -21.77 -12.01 -29.18
N VAL A 505 -20.59 -12.65 -29.20
CA VAL A 505 -19.87 -13.00 -27.95
C VAL A 505 -18.98 -11.84 -27.48
N ALA A 506 -19.20 -11.32 -26.27
CA ALA A 506 -18.35 -10.26 -25.69
C ALA A 506 -17.10 -10.83 -25.00
N TYR A 507 -17.24 -12.00 -24.36
CA TYR A 507 -16.13 -12.72 -23.74
C TYR A 507 -16.37 -14.23 -23.72
N ILE A 508 -15.27 -14.96 -23.76
CA ILE A 508 -15.21 -16.40 -23.60
C ILE A 508 -14.83 -16.70 -22.14
N HIS A 509 -15.47 -17.69 -21.54
CA HIS A 509 -15.18 -18.16 -20.19
C HIS A 509 -14.74 -19.63 -20.23
N TYR A 510 -13.56 -19.90 -19.67
CA TYR A 510 -12.99 -21.23 -19.54
C TYR A 510 -13.07 -21.67 -18.08
N THR A 511 -13.56 -22.89 -17.81
CA THR A 511 -13.47 -23.51 -16.49
C THR A 511 -12.01 -23.78 -16.10
N LYS A 512 -11.74 -23.86 -14.80
CA LYS A 512 -10.45 -24.33 -14.28
C LYS A 512 -10.53 -25.80 -13.95
N GLU A 513 -9.52 -26.56 -14.36
CA GLU A 513 -9.40 -27.98 -14.05
C GLU A 513 -8.16 -28.23 -13.19
N ASN A 514 -8.37 -28.76 -11.99
CA ASN A 514 -7.30 -28.98 -11.02
C ASN A 514 -6.34 -30.06 -11.52
N THR A 515 -5.04 -29.76 -11.43
CA THR A 515 -3.98 -30.69 -11.79
C THR A 515 -2.94 -30.83 -10.69
N LYS A 516 -2.39 -32.04 -10.61
CA LYS A 516 -1.16 -32.34 -9.86
C LYS A 516 0.00 -32.50 -10.82
N LEU A 517 1.18 -32.07 -10.39
CA LEU A 517 2.40 -32.08 -11.19
C LEU A 517 3.63 -32.17 -10.29
N VAL A 518 4.77 -32.52 -10.88
CA VAL A 518 6.07 -32.59 -10.21
C VAL A 518 6.99 -31.51 -10.76
N ALA A 519 7.71 -30.83 -9.89
CA ALA A 519 8.72 -29.86 -10.29
C ALA A 519 9.99 -30.02 -9.44
N ALA A 520 11.15 -29.72 -10.02
CA ALA A 520 12.39 -29.74 -9.26
C ALA A 520 12.40 -28.63 -8.19
N LYS A 521 12.82 -29.00 -6.99
CA LYS A 521 13.02 -28.11 -5.85
C LYS A 521 14.24 -27.20 -6.05
N ARG A 522 15.28 -27.71 -6.74
CA ARG A 522 16.53 -27.00 -7.02
C ARG A 522 16.56 -26.50 -8.48
N PRO A 523 16.98 -25.26 -8.73
CA PRO A 523 17.14 -24.72 -10.09
C PRO A 523 18.14 -25.49 -10.98
N SER A 524 19.14 -26.14 -10.38
CA SER A 524 20.12 -26.99 -11.11
C SER A 524 19.49 -28.23 -11.76
N ASP A 525 18.36 -28.67 -11.22
CA ASP A 525 17.68 -29.91 -11.60
C ASP A 525 16.36 -29.62 -12.33
N PHE A 526 16.06 -28.35 -12.61
CA PHE A 526 14.77 -27.92 -13.14
C PHE A 526 14.67 -28.08 -14.66
N SER A 527 13.61 -28.73 -15.09
CA SER A 527 13.28 -28.98 -16.49
C SER A 527 11.79 -28.68 -16.71
N LEU A 528 11.49 -27.79 -17.66
CA LEU A 528 10.11 -27.54 -18.07
C LEU A 528 9.52 -28.78 -18.75
N LYS A 529 10.33 -29.56 -19.46
CA LYS A 529 9.89 -30.83 -20.07
C LYS A 529 9.42 -31.83 -19.02
N GLU A 530 10.14 -31.99 -17.92
CA GLU A 530 9.73 -32.87 -16.81
C GLU A 530 8.45 -32.33 -16.13
N MET A 531 8.40 -31.02 -15.89
CA MET A 531 7.22 -30.37 -15.29
C MET A 531 5.96 -30.55 -16.16
N LEU A 532 6.06 -30.26 -17.47
CA LEU A 532 4.99 -30.46 -18.46
C LEU A 532 4.53 -31.91 -18.57
N THR A 533 5.47 -32.85 -18.73
CA THR A 533 5.13 -34.28 -18.90
C THR A 533 4.56 -34.91 -17.63
N SER A 534 4.78 -34.31 -16.45
CA SER A 534 4.23 -34.79 -15.17
C SER A 534 2.77 -34.38 -14.88
N ILE A 535 2.16 -33.50 -15.70
CA ILE A 535 0.81 -32.97 -15.45
C ILE A 535 -0.23 -34.08 -15.49
N GLN A 536 -1.03 -34.19 -14.42
CA GLN A 536 -2.14 -35.12 -14.30
C GLN A 536 -3.39 -34.38 -13.80
N PHE A 537 -4.47 -34.48 -14.56
CA PHE A 537 -5.78 -33.95 -14.19
C PHE A 537 -6.37 -34.74 -13.02
N GLU A 538 -6.95 -34.01 -12.06
CA GLU A 538 -7.60 -34.57 -10.87
C GLU A 538 -9.11 -34.70 -11.03
N ARG A 539 -9.66 -34.20 -12.15
CA ARG A 539 -11.11 -34.17 -12.47
C ARG A 539 -11.93 -33.44 -11.39
N VAL A 540 -11.39 -32.33 -10.91
CA VAL A 540 -12.09 -31.38 -10.04
C VAL A 540 -12.09 -30.04 -10.75
N SER A 541 -13.29 -29.54 -11.05
CA SER A 541 -13.49 -28.25 -11.70
C SER A 541 -13.64 -27.14 -10.66
N GLU A 542 -13.01 -25.99 -10.91
CA GLU A 542 -13.17 -24.76 -10.11
C GLU A 542 -13.74 -23.61 -10.96
N THR A 543 -14.22 -22.56 -10.29
CA THR A 543 -14.69 -21.32 -10.94
C THR A 543 -13.68 -20.82 -11.95
N GLY A 544 -14.17 -20.59 -13.17
CA GLY A 544 -13.34 -20.29 -14.34
C GLY A 544 -12.72 -18.89 -14.36
N LYS A 545 -12.13 -18.59 -15.51
CA LYS A 545 -11.57 -17.28 -15.88
C LYS A 545 -11.98 -16.94 -17.31
N LEU A 546 -11.65 -15.73 -17.77
CA LEU A 546 -12.15 -15.19 -19.02
C LEU A 546 -11.08 -14.75 -20.02
N VAL A 547 -11.49 -14.72 -21.29
CA VAL A 547 -10.82 -14.04 -22.41
C VAL A 547 -11.82 -13.06 -23.00
N ALA A 548 -11.52 -11.76 -22.91
CA ALA A 548 -12.37 -10.71 -23.44
C ALA A 548 -11.96 -10.29 -24.86
N ASP A 549 -12.95 -9.91 -25.66
CA ASP A 549 -12.73 -8.99 -26.76
C ASP A 549 -12.73 -7.55 -26.20
N PRO A 550 -11.61 -6.81 -26.28
CA PRO A 550 -11.53 -5.46 -25.72
C PRO A 550 -12.44 -4.45 -26.43
N ARG A 551 -13.01 -4.77 -27.60
CA ARG A 551 -14.03 -3.96 -28.29
C ARG A 551 -15.41 -4.04 -27.63
N HIS A 552 -15.62 -5.04 -26.77
CA HIS A 552 -16.93 -5.33 -26.18
C HIS A 552 -16.93 -5.31 -24.65
N VAL A 553 -15.75 -5.21 -24.02
CA VAL A 553 -15.62 -5.15 -22.55
C VAL A 553 -14.89 -3.87 -22.13
N ASN A 554 -15.50 -3.08 -21.26
CA ASN A 554 -14.94 -1.82 -20.73
C ASN A 554 -14.36 -1.98 -19.31
N SER A 555 -14.85 -2.94 -18.53
CA SER A 555 -14.37 -3.27 -17.18
C SER A 555 -14.59 -4.77 -16.88
N THR A 556 -13.82 -5.36 -15.96
CA THR A 556 -14.01 -6.76 -15.55
C THR A 556 -13.74 -7.02 -14.07
N TRP A 557 -14.52 -7.92 -13.47
CA TRP A 557 -14.22 -8.53 -12.19
C TRP A 557 -13.38 -9.82 -12.36
N ILE A 558 -13.01 -10.44 -11.24
CA ILE A 558 -12.06 -11.56 -11.09
C ILE A 558 -12.36 -12.76 -12.01
N HIS A 559 -13.64 -13.02 -12.28
CA HIS A 559 -14.12 -14.18 -13.04
C HIS A 559 -14.97 -13.81 -14.27
N PHE A 560 -15.59 -12.64 -14.31
CA PHE A 560 -16.46 -12.19 -15.39
C PHE A 560 -16.64 -10.65 -15.39
N PRO A 561 -16.94 -10.01 -16.54
CA PRO A 561 -17.43 -8.64 -16.60
C PRO A 561 -18.81 -8.50 -15.95
N VAL A 562 -19.01 -7.45 -15.14
CA VAL A 562 -20.31 -7.16 -14.50
C VAL A 562 -21.32 -6.55 -15.48
N SER A 563 -20.85 -5.89 -16.55
CA SER A 563 -21.67 -5.46 -17.68
C SER A 563 -21.05 -5.91 -19.00
N ILE A 564 -21.92 -6.22 -19.96
CA ILE A 564 -21.58 -6.33 -21.38
C ILE A 564 -22.61 -5.50 -22.18
N PRO A 565 -22.29 -5.07 -23.42
CA PRO A 565 -23.24 -4.36 -24.27
C PRO A 565 -24.52 -5.18 -24.50
N GLU A 566 -25.63 -4.49 -24.73
CA GLU A 566 -26.91 -5.13 -25.05
C GLU A 566 -26.79 -5.99 -26.31
N GLY A 567 -27.47 -7.15 -26.31
CA GLY A 567 -27.40 -8.14 -27.39
C GLY A 567 -26.11 -8.97 -27.44
N MET A 568 -25.13 -8.71 -26.57
CA MET A 568 -23.90 -9.52 -26.46
C MET A 568 -24.00 -10.55 -25.33
N GLU A 569 -23.28 -11.66 -25.47
CA GLU A 569 -23.33 -12.80 -24.54
C GLU A 569 -21.96 -13.27 -24.04
N ARG A 570 -21.98 -14.16 -23.04
CA ARG A 570 -20.84 -14.97 -22.58
C ARG A 570 -20.89 -16.33 -23.26
N TYR A 571 -19.82 -16.71 -23.96
CA TYR A 571 -19.61 -18.11 -24.32
C TYR A 571 -18.89 -18.87 -23.20
N ILE A 572 -19.36 -20.06 -22.83
CA ILE A 572 -18.63 -20.97 -21.94
C ILE A 572 -18.04 -22.09 -22.79
N VAL A 573 -16.72 -22.25 -22.77
CA VAL A 573 -16.06 -23.35 -23.50
C VAL A 573 -16.37 -24.67 -22.78
N PRO A 574 -16.93 -25.68 -23.48
CA PRO A 574 -17.14 -27.01 -22.89
C PRO A 574 -15.82 -27.64 -22.46
N ASN A 575 -15.75 -28.21 -21.26
CA ASN A 575 -14.51 -28.74 -20.69
C ASN A 575 -13.81 -29.78 -21.60
N ASN A 576 -14.57 -30.58 -22.36
CA ASN A 576 -14.05 -31.57 -23.32
C ASN A 576 -13.36 -30.95 -24.54
N VAL A 577 -13.68 -29.69 -24.85
CA VAL A 577 -13.09 -28.89 -25.95
C VAL A 577 -11.78 -28.27 -25.49
N ASN A 578 -11.82 -27.42 -24.44
CA ASN A 578 -10.64 -26.91 -23.75
C ASN A 578 -10.99 -26.41 -22.34
N ALA A 579 -10.01 -26.37 -21.43
CA ALA A 579 -10.13 -25.84 -20.07
C ALA A 579 -8.78 -25.29 -19.58
N ILE A 580 -8.81 -24.42 -18.58
CA ILE A 580 -7.58 -23.91 -17.95
C ILE A 580 -6.92 -25.03 -17.15
N THR A 581 -5.64 -25.28 -17.43
CA THR A 581 -4.82 -26.22 -16.66
C THR A 581 -4.39 -25.52 -15.37
N HIS A 582 -5.13 -25.73 -14.28
CA HIS A 582 -4.85 -25.10 -12.99
C HIS A 582 -3.80 -25.93 -12.23
N LEU A 583 -2.62 -25.35 -12.02
CA LEU A 583 -1.41 -25.99 -11.48
C LEU A 583 -1.46 -26.14 -9.94
N LYS A 584 -2.61 -26.58 -9.43
CA LYS A 584 -3.01 -26.61 -8.02
C LYS A 584 -2.01 -27.33 -7.11
N HIS A 585 -1.64 -28.55 -7.48
CA HIS A 585 -0.91 -29.47 -6.59
C HIS A 585 0.49 -29.77 -7.14
N MET A 586 1.38 -28.77 -7.07
CA MET A 586 2.79 -28.92 -7.46
C MET A 586 3.63 -29.56 -6.34
N LYS A 587 4.09 -30.80 -6.56
CA LYS A 587 5.01 -31.51 -5.66
C LYS A 587 6.46 -31.18 -6.01
N LEU A 588 7.18 -30.56 -5.07
CA LEU A 588 8.61 -30.30 -5.20
C LEU A 588 9.45 -31.54 -4.87
N VAL A 589 10.37 -31.92 -5.76
CA VAL A 589 11.30 -33.06 -5.55
C VAL A 589 12.76 -32.63 -5.57
N THR A 590 13.61 -33.26 -4.77
CA THR A 590 15.05 -32.95 -4.67
C THR A 590 15.89 -33.54 -5.81
N THR A 591 15.40 -34.61 -6.43
CA THR A 591 15.98 -35.23 -7.61
C THR A 591 14.81 -35.58 -8.52
N THR A 592 14.69 -34.92 -9.68
CA THR A 592 13.86 -35.46 -10.75
C THR A 592 14.62 -36.63 -11.39
N THR A 593 13.90 -37.70 -11.68
CA THR A 593 14.44 -38.80 -12.47
C THR A 593 14.61 -38.32 -13.91
N LYS A 594 15.84 -37.95 -14.29
CA LYS A 594 16.26 -37.55 -15.65
C LYS A 594 15.91 -38.57 -16.76
N THR A 595 15.34 -39.71 -16.39
CA THR A 595 14.87 -40.81 -17.23
C THR A 595 13.41 -40.68 -17.66
N LEU A 596 12.69 -39.60 -17.31
CA LEU A 596 11.37 -39.30 -17.85
C LEU A 596 11.46 -38.85 -19.32
N ASN A 597 11.69 -39.81 -20.21
CA ASN A 597 11.15 -39.80 -21.57
C ASN A 597 9.62 -40.00 -21.51
N GLY A 598 8.95 -39.11 -20.76
CA GLY A 598 7.51 -39.17 -20.54
C GLY A 598 6.77 -38.99 -21.87
N SER A 599 5.75 -39.81 -22.09
CA SER A 599 4.74 -39.52 -23.09
C SER A 599 4.13 -38.13 -22.81
N PRO A 600 3.67 -37.39 -23.83
CA PRO A 600 3.02 -36.12 -23.59
C PRO A 600 1.80 -36.28 -22.67
N PRO A 601 1.54 -35.30 -21.78
CA PRO A 601 0.47 -35.38 -20.80
C PRO A 601 -0.89 -35.49 -21.50
N ALA A 602 -1.79 -36.34 -21.01
CA ALA A 602 -3.12 -36.48 -21.60
C ALA A 602 -4.07 -35.38 -21.09
N PHE A 603 -4.85 -34.77 -21.98
CA PHE A 603 -5.93 -33.86 -21.58
C PHE A 603 -7.11 -34.69 -21.05
N LYS A 604 -7.35 -34.66 -19.74
CA LYS A 604 -8.37 -35.49 -19.06
C LYS A 604 -9.21 -34.67 -18.06
N PRO A 605 -9.89 -33.61 -18.52
CA PRO A 605 -10.74 -32.77 -17.68
C PRO A 605 -11.90 -33.57 -17.05
N ASN A 606 -12.57 -32.96 -16.09
CA ASN A 606 -13.82 -33.44 -15.51
C ASN A 606 -14.97 -33.34 -16.52
N THR A 607 -15.20 -34.43 -17.26
CA THR A 607 -16.28 -34.54 -18.26
C THR A 607 -16.92 -35.92 -18.20
N TYR A 608 -18.23 -35.96 -18.44
CA TYR A 608 -18.97 -37.23 -18.56
C TYR A 608 -18.64 -37.95 -19.89
N ASP A 609 -18.44 -37.19 -20.98
CA ASP A 609 -18.07 -37.73 -22.28
C ASP A 609 -16.55 -37.88 -22.44
N PHE A 610 -16.11 -39.11 -22.74
CA PHE A 610 -14.70 -39.52 -22.87
C PHE A 610 -14.03 -39.12 -24.21
N LEU A 611 -14.39 -37.96 -24.78
CA LEU A 611 -14.11 -37.63 -26.19
C LEU A 611 -12.76 -36.94 -26.51
N SER A 612 -11.93 -36.58 -25.52
CA SER A 612 -10.55 -36.17 -25.78
C SER A 612 -9.54 -37.17 -25.23
N GLN A 613 -9.04 -38.07 -26.09
CA GLN A 613 -7.82 -38.85 -25.81
C GLN A 613 -6.53 -38.16 -26.32
N GLY A 614 -6.64 -37.00 -26.95
CA GLY A 614 -5.50 -36.23 -27.46
C GLY A 614 -4.62 -35.64 -26.34
N PRO A 615 -3.30 -35.54 -26.54
CA PRO A 615 -2.39 -35.00 -25.54
C PRO A 615 -2.67 -33.50 -25.29
N LEU A 616 -2.60 -33.07 -24.03
CA LEU A 616 -2.71 -31.66 -23.62
C LEU A 616 -1.71 -30.78 -24.39
N LEU A 617 -0.52 -31.31 -24.67
CA LEU A 617 0.50 -30.61 -25.45
C LEU A 617 1.27 -31.61 -26.33
N SER A 618 1.64 -31.24 -27.55
CA SER A 618 2.43 -32.11 -28.44
C SER A 618 3.88 -32.27 -27.96
N ALA A 619 4.51 -33.41 -28.25
CA ALA A 619 5.93 -33.64 -27.95
C ALA A 619 6.84 -32.57 -28.58
N LYS A 620 6.49 -32.08 -29.78
CA LYS A 620 7.16 -30.98 -30.46
C LYS A 620 7.13 -29.70 -29.62
N ASN A 621 5.93 -29.27 -29.19
CA ASN A 621 5.77 -28.05 -28.39
C ASN A 621 6.50 -28.15 -27.03
N ILE A 622 6.47 -29.32 -26.38
CA ILE A 622 7.22 -29.57 -25.13
C ILE A 622 8.73 -29.40 -25.34
N ASN A 623 9.29 -29.99 -26.39
CA ASN A 623 10.73 -29.89 -26.69
C ASN A 623 11.14 -28.45 -27.10
N GLU A 624 10.27 -27.72 -27.81
CA GLU A 624 10.53 -26.31 -28.17
C GLU A 624 10.51 -25.38 -26.95
N ILE A 625 9.55 -25.56 -26.03
CA ILE A 625 9.51 -24.85 -24.74
C ILE A 625 10.77 -25.13 -23.92
N GLN A 626 11.18 -26.40 -23.82
CA GLN A 626 12.39 -26.79 -23.10
C GLN A 626 13.65 -26.15 -23.72
N LYS A 627 13.75 -26.10 -25.05
CA LYS A 627 14.88 -25.48 -25.77
C LYS A 627 14.96 -23.96 -25.55
N ASP A 628 13.83 -23.25 -25.52
CA ASP A 628 13.84 -21.81 -25.21
C ASP A 628 14.15 -21.52 -23.73
N PHE A 629 13.73 -22.41 -22.83
CA PHE A 629 14.16 -22.39 -21.43
C PHE A 629 15.67 -22.62 -21.29
N GLU A 630 16.24 -23.62 -21.96
CA GLU A 630 17.69 -23.87 -21.99
C GLU A 630 18.46 -22.65 -22.49
N ARG A 631 18.03 -22.04 -23.61
CA ARG A 631 18.57 -20.78 -24.15
C ARG A 631 18.53 -19.63 -23.13
N MET A 632 17.49 -19.55 -22.31
CA MET A 632 17.41 -18.55 -21.23
C MET A 632 18.35 -18.89 -20.07
N THR A 633 18.46 -20.15 -19.66
CA THR A 633 19.35 -20.55 -18.55
C THR A 633 20.85 -20.43 -18.86
N SER A 634 21.24 -20.50 -20.13
CA SER A 634 22.62 -20.30 -20.57
C SER A 634 23.09 -18.83 -20.56
N LYS A 635 22.20 -17.87 -20.28
CA LYS A 635 22.58 -16.45 -20.14
C LYS A 635 23.32 -16.23 -18.82
N PRO A 636 24.52 -15.59 -18.79
CA PRO A 636 25.31 -15.41 -17.57
C PRO A 636 24.54 -14.75 -16.41
N GLU A 637 23.67 -13.78 -16.73
CA GLU A 637 22.83 -13.08 -15.76
C GLU A 637 21.84 -14.03 -15.05
N VAL A 638 21.25 -14.96 -15.82
CA VAL A 638 20.31 -15.98 -15.34
C VAL A 638 21.06 -17.04 -14.53
N THR A 639 22.20 -17.53 -15.05
CA THR A 639 23.09 -18.47 -14.34
C THR A 639 23.53 -17.92 -12.97
N ARG A 640 23.77 -16.61 -12.85
CA ARG A 640 24.14 -15.93 -11.60
C ARG A 640 22.98 -15.82 -10.58
N ILE A 641 21.74 -15.80 -11.04
CA ILE A 641 20.54 -15.69 -10.17
C ILE A 641 20.02 -17.06 -9.77
N PHE A 642 20.11 -18.07 -10.64
CA PHE A 642 19.55 -19.41 -10.42
C PHE A 642 19.93 -20.00 -9.05
N PRO A 643 21.20 -20.05 -8.61
CA PRO A 643 21.57 -20.57 -7.29
C PRO A 643 20.95 -19.85 -6.09
N LYS A 644 20.38 -18.65 -6.28
CA LYS A 644 19.75 -17.82 -5.24
C LYS A 644 18.23 -17.99 -5.17
N LEU A 645 17.60 -18.68 -6.12
CA LEU A 645 16.15 -18.87 -6.13
C LEU A 645 15.70 -19.70 -4.90
N PRO A 646 14.53 -19.41 -4.31
CA PRO A 646 14.07 -20.10 -3.11
C PRO A 646 13.81 -21.58 -3.40
N THR A 647 14.23 -22.44 -2.47
CA THR A 647 13.94 -23.89 -2.48
C THR A 647 12.86 -24.26 -1.45
N ASN A 648 12.36 -23.30 -0.68
CA ASN A 648 11.31 -23.46 0.33
C ASN A 648 10.37 -22.26 0.24
N PHE A 649 9.06 -22.50 0.26
CA PHE A 649 8.03 -21.47 0.02
C PHE A 649 7.27 -21.15 1.31
N ILE A 650 7.89 -20.33 2.15
CA ILE A 650 7.35 -19.99 3.47
C ILE A 650 6.17 -19.04 3.39
N TYR A 651 6.17 -18.12 2.42
CA TYR A 651 5.10 -17.15 2.22
C TYR A 651 3.90 -17.81 1.57
N LEU A 652 4.10 -18.70 0.58
CA LEU A 652 3.02 -19.49 -0.01
C LEU A 652 2.21 -20.22 1.07
N LYS A 653 2.88 -20.97 1.96
CA LYS A 653 2.21 -21.73 3.02
C LYS A 653 1.47 -20.81 4.00
N ALA A 654 2.09 -19.71 4.43
CA ALA A 654 1.48 -18.76 5.37
C ALA A 654 0.26 -18.04 4.76
N ILE A 655 0.34 -17.63 3.50
CA ILE A 655 -0.76 -16.97 2.78
C ILE A 655 -1.89 -17.95 2.52
N ALA A 656 -1.61 -19.17 2.03
CA ALA A 656 -2.64 -20.18 1.79
C ALA A 656 -3.43 -20.52 3.07
N GLN A 657 -2.73 -20.75 4.19
CA GLN A 657 -3.37 -21.00 5.48
C GLN A 657 -4.23 -19.81 5.93
N CYS A 658 -3.73 -18.59 5.79
CA CYS A 658 -4.48 -17.37 6.13
C CYS A 658 -5.77 -17.20 5.31
N PHE A 659 -5.73 -17.48 3.99
CA PHE A 659 -6.92 -17.43 3.13
C PHE A 659 -7.92 -18.54 3.49
N GLU A 660 -7.45 -19.73 3.83
CA GLU A 660 -8.29 -20.80 4.36
C GLU A 660 -8.98 -20.36 5.67
N ASP A 661 -8.22 -19.76 6.58
CA ASP A 661 -8.69 -19.37 7.91
C ASP A 661 -9.60 -18.14 7.96
N THR A 662 -9.66 -17.33 6.90
CA THR A 662 -10.41 -16.07 6.85
C THR A 662 -11.51 -16.02 5.79
N TYR A 663 -11.45 -16.89 4.78
CA TYR A 663 -12.34 -16.86 3.63
C TYR A 663 -12.82 -18.25 3.20
N TYR A 664 -11.94 -19.12 2.72
CA TYR A 664 -12.36 -20.33 1.98
C TYR A 664 -13.18 -21.30 2.84
N LYS A 665 -12.75 -21.61 4.07
CA LYS A 665 -13.50 -22.53 4.95
C LYS A 665 -14.93 -22.06 5.26
N TYR A 666 -15.15 -20.74 5.29
CA TYR A 666 -16.46 -20.14 5.52
C TYR A 666 -17.30 -20.12 4.26
N HIS A 667 -16.70 -19.72 3.13
CA HIS A 667 -17.32 -19.73 1.81
C HIS A 667 -17.81 -21.13 1.42
N TYR A 668 -16.97 -22.16 1.52
CA TYR A 668 -17.34 -23.54 1.16
C TYR A 668 -18.28 -24.22 2.16
N SER A 669 -18.44 -23.68 3.39
CA SER A 669 -19.45 -24.15 4.35
C SER A 669 -20.74 -23.32 4.35
N GLY A 670 -20.88 -22.36 3.41
CA GLY A 670 -22.06 -21.50 3.30
C GLY A 670 -22.20 -20.46 4.43
N ARG A 671 -21.20 -20.31 5.30
CA ARG A 671 -21.23 -19.42 6.47
C ARG A 671 -20.78 -18.01 6.08
N THR A 672 -21.58 -17.37 5.24
CA THR A 672 -21.24 -16.08 4.59
C THR A 672 -20.94 -14.96 5.58
N ASP A 673 -21.62 -14.95 6.73
CA ASP A 673 -21.53 -13.87 7.71
C ASP A 673 -20.21 -13.92 8.53
N GLU A 674 -19.51 -15.06 8.49
CA GLU A 674 -18.18 -15.22 9.10
C GLU A 674 -17.04 -14.85 8.12
N ILE A 675 -17.34 -14.63 6.83
CA ILE A 675 -16.34 -14.31 5.81
C ILE A 675 -15.76 -12.91 6.07
N LYS A 676 -14.43 -12.83 6.14
CA LYS A 676 -13.71 -11.55 6.14
C LYS A 676 -13.29 -11.21 4.72
N CYS A 677 -13.28 -9.91 4.38
CA CYS A 677 -12.79 -9.43 3.08
C CYS A 677 -11.41 -10.04 2.75
N PRO A 678 -11.29 -10.86 1.69
CA PRO A 678 -10.11 -11.67 1.44
C PRO A 678 -8.94 -10.80 0.96
N GLY A 679 -7.79 -10.88 1.62
CA GLY A 679 -6.62 -10.10 1.24
C GLY A 679 -5.38 -10.44 2.08
N PRO A 680 -4.18 -10.44 1.49
CA PRO A 680 -2.96 -10.87 2.17
C PRO A 680 -2.49 -9.87 3.22
N ASP A 681 -2.96 -8.61 3.20
CA ASP A 681 -2.67 -7.63 4.25
C ASP A 681 -3.33 -8.00 5.60
N ARG A 682 -4.28 -8.96 5.62
CA ARG A 682 -4.78 -9.59 6.85
C ARG A 682 -3.86 -10.71 7.36
N CYS A 683 -2.94 -11.19 6.53
CA CYS A 683 -2.06 -12.30 6.88
C CYS A 683 -0.82 -11.79 7.61
N VAL A 684 -0.62 -12.26 8.84
CA VAL A 684 0.60 -11.98 9.60
C VAL A 684 1.75 -12.78 9.00
N VAL A 685 2.53 -12.12 8.13
CA VAL A 685 3.68 -12.72 7.44
C VAL A 685 4.96 -12.04 7.90
N SER A 686 5.85 -12.81 8.53
CA SER A 686 7.16 -12.31 8.98
C SER A 686 8.14 -12.20 7.80
N PHE A 687 8.21 -11.01 7.21
CA PHE A 687 9.07 -10.74 6.05
C PHE A 687 10.55 -10.78 6.42
N ARG A 688 11.31 -11.67 5.76
CA ARG A 688 12.77 -11.72 5.84
C ARG A 688 13.40 -10.59 5.01
N LYS A 689 14.64 -10.20 5.34
CA LYS A 689 15.42 -9.13 4.66
C LYS A 689 15.56 -9.25 3.12
N THR A 690 15.17 -10.37 2.50
CA THR A 690 15.22 -10.62 1.04
C THR A 690 13.93 -10.25 0.29
N PHE A 691 12.96 -9.62 0.96
CA PHE A 691 11.64 -9.26 0.41
C PHE A 691 11.65 -7.89 -0.30
N LYS A 692 11.12 -7.81 -1.53
CA LYS A 692 10.85 -6.53 -2.21
C LYS A 692 9.36 -6.23 -2.16
N LEU A 693 9.00 -5.10 -1.56
CA LEU A 693 7.64 -4.57 -1.48
C LEU A 693 7.56 -3.28 -2.28
N PHE A 694 6.57 -3.17 -3.17
CA PHE A 694 6.32 -1.92 -3.90
C PHE A 694 5.45 -0.97 -3.06
N GLN A 695 6.06 0.09 -2.55
CA GLN A 695 5.38 1.24 -1.96
C GLN A 695 5.75 2.50 -2.75
N ARG A 696 4.75 3.34 -3.04
CA ARG A 696 4.96 4.68 -3.58
C ARG A 696 4.03 5.63 -2.82
N LYS A 697 4.62 6.58 -2.09
CA LYS A 697 3.86 7.72 -1.55
C LYS A 697 3.58 8.66 -2.71
N TYR A 698 2.32 8.77 -3.11
CA TYR A 698 1.84 9.97 -3.80
C TYR A 698 1.60 11.04 -2.72
N ARG A 699 1.95 12.29 -3.03
CA ARG A 699 1.52 13.50 -2.32
C ARG A 699 0.62 14.27 -3.27
#